data_AF-A0A8T2KJJ5-F1
#
_entry.id   AF-A0A8T2KJJ5-F1
#
_cell.length_a   1.000
_cell.length_b   1.000
_cell.length_c   1.000
_cell.angle_alpha   90.00
_cell.angle_beta   90.00
_cell.angle_gamma   90.00
#
_symmetry.space_group_name_H-M   'P 1'
#
loop_
_entity.id
_entity.type
_entity.pdbx_description
1 polymer ?
#
loop_
_entity_poly.entity_id
_entity_poly.type
_entity_poly.pdbx_seq_one_letter_code
_entity_poly.pdbx_strand_id
1 'polypeptide(L)'
;KTLKSDIIQFVTFSLKQTPGSLQTLQSLVYLTELPEMSAGQISLLWSDLLSSIFTSFWNSTITTDPDYWSSWSNDFSPEDKKIVRSLMEPSVKGPAILSRAVFSKCFCEVLTSSSKAIPWDVTGFPVLISSRVSVGEWTERLQQLKEMSAILWSNMSVSSIASFRNTDSRLQGLILYHHFVALKDIVPQNIQEEFLQYCDHLPTKDLSAYHYIQDILRDWMNQDKLPTDVLKLWLTCLQQFYAEVDGTIQVSDSAHRGSLWVNLGLLQIHIWQPQTLFDPAVKREYKLKYAQDELQQLENEWMARNWSYSLLMGKELKDETLLKHTHPHVQTLLLRIQKLKNRIVELSKKQAYRPKSPTYGILHSDVQNYINSIAKISSVQDLASRLLKVLTGKTSKSRQTLQNLLSEEATWQQSHHLYRRRLSEEYSLYPDLISPLNAAILQMQHGMRLIASEVYGTMNSSLLSSSKIASLLMSLLVFPSVSESFPTYLSNADNLCSVNSIDILKSLKRLSQKYPSSEGPGVRDISCCLTKEQLLVNSLLYLRSHVLSKGEMDQKSLKLFRHICQALINDWDKQESTKRECEKQESSLYKYRSKTHNIDLAEEEDEREFRKRYPVYDKDFADIITKPTLETYMESMDPEDQEDAHVPVLSQSTMQAVIDIHKQLVLSTARSLWYHNNPPPHQIKHYLSAFLSSYQTSAALIEQLYPLIGSELNDHLLGSQMLAATLLQNTVSSNTATSLILPHEGPYVFYQHPNIQEVQKCQEVLRCFRNSVNSLLGHWTEHPALVQIVVVIERIQGFPLSSPLSKILNGLEILLTKSQDWEENASNELSLRKHLEEITQLIIQWRKLELNCWSLGLDNCMERHVQKAMSHWFSLYQLVEKYMQEEQDQESSDGLRIETLTKTLQAFIESSSVGEFHSRLDLLLVFHCHVLLTPQAPRKDSLCSVLWNLYHYYKQFSPSILAKITELRNPLEKELKVSKFTKMQK
;
A
#
# COMPACT_ATOMS: atom_id res chain seq x y z
N LYS A 1 28.04 4.70 23.07
CA LYS A 1 26.97 4.08 23.90
C LYS A 1 25.58 4.26 23.29
N THR A 2 25.21 5.46 22.83
CA THR A 2 23.95 5.73 22.09
C THR A 2 23.80 4.86 20.84
N LEU A 3 24.79 4.87 19.94
CA LEU A 3 24.78 4.06 18.70
C LEU A 3 24.52 2.56 18.92
N LYS A 4 25.10 1.98 19.98
CA LYS A 4 24.93 0.56 20.32
C LYS A 4 23.51 0.24 20.78
N SER A 5 22.89 1.15 21.55
CA SER A 5 21.48 1.06 21.94
C SER A 5 20.57 1.12 20.73
N ASP A 6 20.83 2.04 19.80
CA ASP A 6 20.01 2.25 18.61
C ASP A 6 20.08 1.03 17.67
N ILE A 7 21.29 0.45 17.48
CA ILE A 7 21.47 -0.78 16.70
C ILE A 7 20.73 -1.97 17.33
N ILE A 8 20.77 -2.12 18.66
CA ILE A 8 20.04 -3.20 19.36
C ILE A 8 18.53 -3.02 19.17
N GLN A 9 18.01 -1.80 19.30
CA GLN A 9 16.59 -1.51 19.05
C GLN A 9 16.20 -1.84 17.60
N PHE A 10 17.04 -1.49 16.62
CA PHE A 10 16.80 -1.80 15.22
C PHE A 10 16.83 -3.30 14.91
N VAL A 11 17.81 -4.04 15.45
CA VAL A 11 17.92 -5.50 15.27
C VAL A 11 16.74 -6.22 15.94
N THR A 12 16.38 -5.83 17.16
CA THR A 12 15.23 -6.41 17.87
C THR A 12 13.91 -6.11 17.16
N PHE A 13 13.76 -4.92 16.59
CA PHE A 13 12.62 -4.58 15.73
C PHE A 13 12.56 -5.48 14.49
N SER A 14 13.68 -5.59 13.77
CA SER A 14 13.77 -6.37 12.53
C SER A 14 13.48 -7.86 12.75
N LEU A 15 14.01 -8.45 13.83
CA LEU A 15 13.78 -9.86 14.17
C LEU A 15 12.35 -10.18 14.61
N LYS A 16 11.64 -9.21 15.22
CA LYS A 16 10.28 -9.42 15.71
C LYS A 16 9.21 -9.23 14.64
N GLN A 17 9.46 -8.33 13.70
CA GLN A 17 8.39 -7.75 12.86
C GLN A 17 8.65 -7.89 11.36
N THR A 18 9.79 -8.46 10.95
CA THR A 18 10.07 -8.72 9.53
C THR A 18 10.50 -10.18 9.34
N PRO A 19 10.06 -10.87 8.27
CA PRO A 19 10.60 -12.16 7.82
C PRO A 19 12.01 -11.99 7.22
N GLY A 20 12.84 -11.10 7.79
CA GLY A 20 14.19 -10.83 7.32
C GLY A 20 15.10 -12.03 7.56
N SER A 21 15.97 -12.34 6.60
CA SER A 21 16.95 -13.42 6.77
C SER A 21 17.97 -13.02 7.83
N LEU A 22 18.13 -13.88 8.84
CA LEU A 22 19.07 -13.68 9.96
C LEU A 22 20.50 -13.35 9.50
N GLN A 23 20.87 -13.83 8.30
CA GLN A 23 22.14 -13.56 7.62
C GLN A 23 22.40 -12.07 7.36
N THR A 24 21.36 -11.28 7.05
CA THR A 24 21.53 -9.84 6.78
C THR A 24 21.83 -9.03 8.03
N LEU A 25 21.37 -9.52 9.20
CA LEU A 25 21.56 -8.86 10.50
C LEU A 25 22.83 -9.32 11.22
N GLN A 26 23.51 -10.39 10.77
CA GLN A 26 24.71 -10.93 11.42
C GLN A 26 25.81 -9.88 11.61
N SER A 27 26.06 -9.03 10.60
CA SER A 27 27.09 -7.99 10.68
C SER A 27 26.73 -6.91 11.69
N LEU A 28 25.45 -6.53 11.80
CA LEU A 28 24.96 -5.59 12.82
C LEU A 28 25.01 -6.18 14.22
N VAL A 29 24.65 -7.46 14.38
CA VAL A 29 24.75 -8.18 15.65
C VAL A 29 26.20 -8.27 16.10
N TYR A 30 27.14 -8.58 15.19
CA TYR A 30 28.57 -8.61 15.51
C TYR A 30 29.09 -7.27 16.07
N LEU A 31 28.62 -6.13 15.53
CA LEU A 31 28.95 -4.79 16.06
C LEU A 31 28.42 -4.57 17.49
N THR A 32 27.33 -5.26 17.88
CA THR A 32 26.78 -5.18 19.24
C THR A 32 27.53 -6.06 20.24
N GLU A 33 28.24 -7.09 19.81
CA GLU A 33 29.00 -7.98 20.71
C GLU A 33 30.39 -7.43 21.07
N LEU A 34 30.92 -6.47 20.29
CA LEU A 34 32.24 -5.88 20.54
C LEU A 34 32.23 -4.94 21.77
N PRO A 35 33.19 -5.09 22.71
CA PRO A 35 33.25 -4.29 23.94
C PRO A 35 33.84 -2.87 23.73
N GLU A 36 34.75 -2.70 22.76
CA GLU A 36 35.31 -1.40 22.35
C GLU A 36 35.42 -1.33 20.83
N MET A 37 34.64 -0.44 20.20
CA MET A 37 34.65 -0.24 18.76
C MET A 37 35.79 0.71 18.38
N SER A 38 36.95 0.19 17.97
CA SER A 38 38.02 1.03 17.42
C SER A 38 37.70 1.44 15.97
N ALA A 39 38.01 2.68 15.59
CA ALA A 39 37.76 3.19 14.23
C ALA A 39 38.44 2.33 13.13
N GLY A 40 39.59 1.72 13.44
CA GLY A 40 40.29 0.81 12.54
C GLY A 40 39.54 -0.50 12.28
N GLN A 41 38.80 -1.03 13.27
CA GLN A 41 38.00 -2.25 13.09
C GLN A 41 36.72 -2.01 12.29
N ILE A 42 36.11 -0.83 12.44
CA ILE A 42 34.95 -0.42 11.63
C ILE A 42 35.35 -0.26 10.15
N SER A 43 36.52 0.33 9.90
CA SER A 43 37.06 0.49 8.54
C SER A 43 37.28 -0.86 7.83
N LEU A 44 37.58 -1.93 8.56
CA LEU A 44 37.78 -3.27 8.00
C LEU A 44 36.46 -3.98 7.64
N LEU A 45 35.38 -3.67 8.36
CA LEU A 45 34.05 -4.27 8.14
C LEU A 45 33.21 -3.52 7.11
N TRP A 46 33.70 -2.37 6.62
CA TRP A 46 32.97 -1.50 5.71
C TRP A 46 32.48 -2.21 4.44
N SER A 47 33.34 -3.02 3.80
CA SER A 47 32.96 -3.74 2.58
C SER A 47 31.88 -4.80 2.83
N ASP A 48 31.96 -5.50 3.95
CA ASP A 48 30.96 -6.51 4.35
C ASP A 48 29.62 -5.86 4.70
N LEU A 49 29.65 -4.73 5.39
CA LEU A 49 28.47 -3.94 5.70
C LEU A 49 27.80 -3.41 4.43
N LEU A 50 28.56 -2.82 3.50
CA LEU A 50 28.04 -2.37 2.22
C LEU A 50 27.46 -3.54 1.39
N SER A 51 28.19 -4.65 1.31
CA SER A 51 27.73 -5.85 0.61
C SER A 51 26.41 -6.38 1.20
N SER A 52 26.29 -6.42 2.54
CA SER A 52 25.05 -6.81 3.21
C SER A 52 23.89 -5.86 2.92
N ILE A 53 24.12 -4.53 3.02
CA ILE A 53 23.10 -3.51 2.75
C ILE A 53 22.59 -3.60 1.31
N PHE A 54 23.49 -3.57 0.32
CA PHE A 54 23.04 -3.64 -1.07
C PHE A 54 22.42 -4.99 -1.42
N THR A 55 22.92 -6.09 -0.85
CA THR A 55 22.28 -7.40 -1.03
C THR A 55 20.87 -7.42 -0.44
N SER A 56 20.64 -6.75 0.70
CA SER A 56 19.30 -6.64 1.29
C SER A 56 18.33 -5.89 0.36
N PHE A 57 18.77 -4.85 -0.36
CA PHE A 57 17.93 -4.15 -1.33
C PHE A 57 17.53 -4.97 -2.56
N TRP A 58 18.22 -6.08 -2.82
CA TRP A 58 17.90 -6.99 -3.92
C TRP A 58 17.16 -8.25 -3.46
N ASN A 59 17.27 -8.61 -2.18
CA ASN A 59 16.70 -9.85 -1.64
C ASN A 59 15.48 -9.60 -0.73
N SER A 60 15.21 -8.36 -0.33
CA SER A 60 14.03 -8.08 0.49
C SER A 60 12.75 -8.36 -0.29
N THR A 61 11.76 -8.89 0.41
CA THR A 61 10.42 -9.16 -0.14
C THR A 61 9.78 -7.88 -0.67
N ILE A 62 9.92 -6.76 0.05
CA ILE A 62 9.40 -5.44 -0.39
C ILE A 62 9.95 -5.03 -1.78
N THR A 63 11.23 -5.31 -2.05
CA THR A 63 11.87 -4.94 -3.31
C THR A 63 11.67 -5.93 -4.46
N THR A 64 11.35 -7.19 -4.17
CA THR A 64 11.26 -8.26 -5.17
C THR A 64 9.82 -8.66 -5.49
N ASP A 65 8.98 -8.67 -4.45
CA ASP A 65 7.56 -9.00 -4.49
C ASP A 65 6.78 -8.24 -3.39
N PRO A 66 6.41 -6.97 -3.64
CA PRO A 66 5.63 -6.18 -2.69
C PRO A 66 4.20 -6.71 -2.51
N ASP A 67 3.71 -7.60 -3.38
CA ASP A 67 2.39 -8.24 -3.29
C ASP A 67 2.41 -9.40 -2.26
N TYR A 68 3.59 -9.98 -1.99
CA TYR A 68 3.75 -10.95 -0.90
C TYR A 68 3.76 -10.27 0.48
N TRP A 69 4.48 -9.15 0.62
CA TRP A 69 4.54 -8.39 1.88
C TRP A 69 3.15 -7.95 2.35
N SER A 70 2.26 -7.60 1.42
CA SER A 70 0.88 -7.21 1.73
C SER A 70 0.01 -8.38 2.22
N SER A 71 0.36 -9.63 1.91
CA SER A 71 -0.38 -10.81 2.35
C SER A 71 -0.18 -11.15 3.84
N TRP A 72 0.88 -10.63 4.48
CA TRP A 72 1.24 -10.95 5.88
C TRP A 72 1.32 -12.46 6.18
N SER A 73 1.47 -13.29 5.14
CA SER A 73 1.60 -14.74 5.30
C SER A 73 3.03 -15.09 5.70
N ASN A 74 3.18 -15.89 6.77
CA ASN A 74 4.50 -16.41 7.19
C ASN A 74 4.97 -17.58 6.31
N ASP A 75 4.06 -18.19 5.55
CA ASP A 75 4.34 -19.34 4.70
C ASP A 75 4.77 -18.87 3.30
N PHE A 76 6.08 -18.73 3.09
CA PHE A 76 6.62 -18.59 1.74
C PHE A 76 6.60 -19.96 1.06
N SER A 77 5.47 -20.36 0.49
CA SER A 77 5.42 -21.51 -0.42
C SER A 77 5.81 -21.00 -1.83
N PRO A 78 6.96 -21.42 -2.41
CA PRO A 78 7.30 -21.06 -3.79
C PRO A 78 6.35 -21.69 -4.83
N GLU A 79 5.40 -22.51 -4.40
CA GLU A 79 4.47 -23.30 -5.20
C GLU A 79 3.08 -22.63 -5.37
N ASP A 80 2.64 -21.74 -4.46
CA ASP A 80 1.37 -20.98 -4.60
C ASP A 80 1.53 -19.73 -5.47
N LYS A 81 2.15 -19.89 -6.64
CA LYS A 81 2.27 -18.85 -7.67
C LYS A 81 0.93 -18.61 -8.38
N LYS A 82 -0.11 -18.19 -7.65
CA LYS A 82 -1.12 -17.30 -8.26
C LYS A 82 -0.47 -15.92 -8.37
N ILE A 83 0.45 -15.78 -9.33
CA ILE A 83 1.09 -14.51 -9.67
C ILE A 83 -0.03 -13.58 -10.12
N VAL A 84 -0.53 -12.75 -9.20
CA VAL A 84 -1.25 -11.54 -9.57
C VAL A 84 -0.21 -10.71 -10.31
N ARG A 85 -0.26 -10.71 -11.64
CA ARG A 85 0.65 -9.89 -12.45
C ARG A 85 0.26 -8.43 -12.23
N SER A 86 0.89 -7.81 -11.24
CA SER A 86 0.95 -6.36 -11.14
C SER A 86 1.60 -5.81 -12.41
N LEU A 87 1.33 -4.55 -12.74
CA LEU A 87 1.91 -3.79 -13.87
C LEU A 87 3.46 -3.71 -13.87
N MET A 88 4.10 -4.36 -12.90
CA MET A 88 5.53 -4.48 -12.68
C MET A 88 6.21 -5.23 -13.84
N GLU A 89 6.76 -4.48 -14.79
CA GLU A 89 7.84 -5.01 -15.61
C GLU A 89 9.04 -5.42 -14.71
N PRO A 90 9.84 -6.43 -15.09
CA PRO A 90 11.03 -6.84 -14.33
C PRO A 90 12.03 -5.72 -14.07
N SER A 91 12.02 -4.67 -14.89
CA SER A 91 12.82 -3.44 -14.80
C SER A 91 12.49 -2.59 -13.58
N VAL A 92 11.30 -2.75 -12.98
CA VAL A 92 10.88 -2.00 -11.80
C VAL A 92 11.23 -2.72 -10.50
N LYS A 93 11.54 -4.02 -10.53
CA LYS A 93 11.96 -4.80 -9.36
C LYS A 93 13.34 -4.37 -8.84
N GLY A 94 13.58 -4.53 -7.54
CA GLY A 94 14.87 -4.24 -6.88
C GLY A 94 14.91 -2.89 -6.15
N PRO A 95 16.10 -2.30 -5.94
CA PRO A 95 16.29 -1.15 -5.05
C PRO A 95 15.48 0.09 -5.43
N ALA A 96 15.19 0.27 -6.73
CA ALA A 96 14.48 1.44 -7.21
C ALA A 96 13.02 1.53 -6.74
N ILE A 97 12.43 0.43 -6.28
CA ILE A 97 11.12 0.40 -5.62
C ILE A 97 11.11 1.33 -4.39
N LEU A 98 12.21 1.43 -3.65
CA LEU A 98 12.30 2.26 -2.44
C LEU A 98 12.22 3.76 -2.73
N SER A 99 12.44 4.19 -3.98
CA SER A 99 12.25 5.59 -4.39
C SER A 99 10.79 5.90 -4.75
N ARG A 100 9.91 4.89 -4.76
CA ARG A 100 8.48 4.95 -5.10
C ARG A 100 7.57 4.84 -3.88
N ALA A 101 6.26 5.05 -4.06
CA ALA A 101 5.24 5.03 -3.01
C ALA A 101 4.83 3.62 -2.53
N VAL A 102 5.80 2.71 -2.38
CA VAL A 102 5.55 1.27 -2.12
C VAL A 102 5.10 1.03 -0.69
N PHE A 103 5.63 1.79 0.27
CA PHE A 103 5.12 1.79 1.64
C PHE A 103 3.61 2.08 1.66
N SER A 104 3.18 3.15 0.99
CA SER A 104 1.76 3.50 0.92
C SER A 104 0.92 2.43 0.23
N LYS A 105 1.44 1.79 -0.83
CA LYS A 105 0.79 0.63 -1.46
C LYS A 105 0.61 -0.52 -0.48
N CYS A 106 1.67 -0.96 0.18
CA CYS A 106 1.61 -2.08 1.13
C CYS A 106 0.63 -1.78 2.27
N PHE A 107 0.63 -0.56 2.82
CA PHE A 107 -0.33 -0.18 3.87
C PHE A 107 -1.77 -0.13 3.36
N CYS A 108 -2.03 0.46 2.20
CA CYS A 108 -3.38 0.50 1.62
C CYS A 108 -3.91 -0.91 1.34
N GLU A 109 -3.07 -1.80 0.80
CA GLU A 109 -3.47 -3.18 0.52
C GLU A 109 -3.69 -3.99 1.80
N VAL A 110 -2.84 -3.82 2.81
CA VAL A 110 -3.08 -4.44 4.12
C VAL A 110 -4.41 -3.95 4.67
N LEU A 111 -4.65 -2.63 4.73
CA LEU A 111 -5.86 -2.09 5.34
C LEU A 111 -7.14 -2.42 4.57
N THR A 112 -7.08 -2.54 3.24
CA THR A 112 -8.27 -2.76 2.40
C THR A 112 -8.44 -4.20 1.87
N SER A 113 -7.39 -5.04 1.92
CA SER A 113 -7.32 -6.40 1.32
C SER A 113 -7.78 -6.43 -0.13
N SER A 114 -7.13 -5.63 -0.98
CA SER A 114 -7.65 -5.16 -2.26
C SER A 114 -7.53 -6.12 -3.47
N SER A 115 -7.03 -7.34 -3.26
CA SER A 115 -6.82 -8.36 -4.30
C SER A 115 -8.12 -8.94 -4.89
N LYS A 116 -9.30 -8.60 -4.35
CA LYS A 116 -10.61 -8.92 -4.94
C LYS A 116 -11.54 -7.71 -4.83
N ALA A 117 -12.21 -7.37 -5.92
CA ALA A 117 -12.98 -6.14 -6.11
C ALA A 117 -13.92 -5.82 -4.94
N ILE A 118 -13.63 -4.74 -4.23
CA ILE A 118 -14.57 -4.13 -3.28
C ILE A 118 -15.48 -3.22 -4.10
N PRO A 119 -16.81 -3.41 -4.10
CA PRO A 119 -17.70 -2.46 -4.73
C PRO A 119 -17.52 -1.09 -4.08
N TRP A 120 -17.33 -0.06 -4.90
CA TRP A 120 -17.20 1.30 -4.40
C TRP A 120 -18.54 1.79 -3.85
N ASP A 121 -18.52 2.41 -2.66
CA ASP A 121 -19.72 2.99 -2.06
C ASP A 121 -19.40 4.33 -1.38
N VAL A 122 -20.36 5.25 -1.42
CA VAL A 122 -20.22 6.63 -0.92
C VAL A 122 -20.00 6.69 0.58
N THR A 123 -20.53 5.72 1.32
CA THR A 123 -20.39 5.67 2.77
C THR A 123 -18.94 5.34 3.18
N GLY A 124 -18.15 4.75 2.29
CA GLY A 124 -16.84 4.17 2.59
C GLY A 124 -16.90 2.98 3.55
N PHE A 125 -18.11 2.54 3.93
CA PHE A 125 -18.35 1.41 4.82
C PHE A 125 -17.81 0.09 4.25
N PRO A 126 -17.86 -0.18 2.93
CA PRO A 126 -17.20 -1.35 2.37
C PRO A 126 -15.73 -1.42 2.72
N VAL A 127 -14.97 -0.31 2.84
CA VAL A 127 -13.56 -0.36 3.26
C VAL A 127 -13.39 -0.91 4.68
N LEU A 128 -14.30 -0.54 5.57
CA LEU A 128 -14.28 -0.97 6.97
C LEU A 128 -14.68 -2.44 7.15
N ILE A 129 -15.43 -2.94 6.17
CA ILE A 129 -16.05 -4.26 6.12
C ILE A 129 -15.25 -5.23 5.23
N SER A 130 -14.49 -4.68 4.29
CA SER A 130 -13.78 -5.42 3.25
C SER A 130 -12.46 -5.97 3.72
N SER A 131 -11.96 -5.58 4.90
CA SER A 131 -10.93 -6.38 5.56
C SER A 131 -11.55 -7.77 5.70
N ARG A 132 -11.18 -8.71 4.83
CA ARG A 132 -11.69 -10.10 4.76
C ARG A 132 -11.23 -10.88 5.98
N VAL A 133 -11.56 -10.34 7.13
CA VAL A 133 -11.35 -10.92 8.43
C VAL A 133 -12.41 -12.00 8.50
N SER A 134 -11.93 -13.22 8.45
CA SER A 134 -12.75 -14.38 8.67
C SER A 134 -13.22 -14.38 10.13
N VAL A 135 -14.35 -15.02 10.43
CA VAL A 135 -14.79 -15.22 11.81
C VAL A 135 -13.70 -15.95 12.61
N GLY A 136 -12.90 -16.82 11.98
CA GLY A 136 -11.81 -17.56 12.62
C GLY A 136 -10.58 -16.73 12.98
N GLU A 137 -10.23 -15.70 12.21
CA GLU A 137 -8.91 -15.02 12.30
C GLU A 137 -8.99 -13.59 12.86
N TRP A 138 -10.15 -13.13 13.32
CA TRP A 138 -10.32 -11.72 13.69
C TRP A 138 -9.47 -11.26 14.87
N THR A 139 -9.17 -12.15 15.81
CA THR A 139 -8.28 -11.85 16.94
C THR A 139 -6.86 -11.59 16.47
N GLU A 140 -6.35 -12.42 15.55
CA GLU A 140 -5.03 -12.28 14.95
C GLU A 140 -4.98 -11.00 14.12
N ARG A 141 -6.02 -10.73 13.34
CA ARG A 141 -6.12 -9.49 12.58
C ARG A 141 -6.12 -8.24 13.46
N LEU A 142 -6.88 -8.26 14.56
CA LEU A 142 -6.93 -7.13 15.48
C LEU A 142 -5.54 -6.88 16.09
N GLN A 143 -4.81 -7.94 16.43
CA GLN A 143 -3.43 -7.83 16.90
C GLN A 143 -2.51 -7.26 15.81
N GLN A 144 -2.59 -7.76 14.57
CA GLN A 144 -1.81 -7.22 13.44
C GLN A 144 -2.07 -5.72 13.23
N LEU A 145 -3.34 -5.28 13.26
CA LEU A 145 -3.68 -3.87 13.12
C LEU A 145 -3.11 -3.04 14.27
N LYS A 146 -3.17 -3.54 15.51
CA LYS A 146 -2.60 -2.86 16.68
C LYS A 146 -1.08 -2.71 16.55
N GLU A 147 -0.39 -3.77 16.17
CA GLU A 147 1.06 -3.75 15.93
C GLU A 147 1.40 -2.74 14.82
N MET A 148 0.68 -2.75 13.71
CA MET A 148 0.86 -1.77 12.62
C MET A 148 0.65 -0.33 13.08
N SER A 149 -0.39 -0.05 13.85
CA SER A 149 -0.61 1.30 14.39
C SER A 149 0.49 1.72 15.37
N ALA A 150 0.99 0.80 16.21
CA ALA A 150 2.09 1.10 17.12
C ALA A 150 3.39 1.41 16.34
N ILE A 151 3.69 0.64 15.29
CA ILE A 151 4.86 0.81 14.43
C ILE A 151 4.79 2.12 13.65
N LEU A 152 3.64 2.42 13.05
CA LEU A 152 3.45 3.69 12.35
C LEU A 152 3.66 4.85 13.31
N TRP A 153 3.07 4.78 14.51
CA TRP A 153 3.17 5.84 15.52
C TRP A 153 4.61 6.04 16.00
N SER A 154 5.33 4.96 16.29
CA SER A 154 6.74 5.03 16.72
C SER A 154 7.66 5.58 15.64
N ASN A 155 7.33 5.35 14.37
CA ASN A 155 8.18 5.71 13.23
C ASN A 155 7.72 6.97 12.46
N MET A 156 6.67 7.67 12.92
CA MET A 156 6.19 8.89 12.24
C MET A 156 7.29 9.96 12.11
N SER A 157 8.19 10.07 13.09
CA SER A 157 9.30 11.02 13.05
C SER A 157 10.50 10.52 12.24
N VAL A 158 10.55 9.22 11.91
CA VAL A 158 11.71 8.61 11.25
C VAL A 158 11.68 8.87 9.74
N SER A 159 10.52 8.95 9.11
CA SER A 159 10.42 9.15 7.65
C SER A 159 11.02 10.50 7.20
N SER A 160 10.85 11.55 8.02
CA SER A 160 11.45 12.87 7.78
C SER A 160 12.97 12.89 8.00
N ILE A 161 13.51 12.00 8.85
CA ILE A 161 14.94 11.93 9.21
C ILE A 161 15.70 10.94 8.32
N ALA A 162 15.05 9.88 7.85
CA ALA A 162 15.65 8.73 7.15
C ALA A 162 14.97 8.47 5.80
N SER A 163 14.67 9.53 5.04
CA SER A 163 14.19 9.37 3.67
C SER A 163 15.25 8.64 2.83
N PHE A 164 14.81 7.66 2.03
CA PHE A 164 15.70 6.80 1.24
C PHE A 164 16.70 7.63 0.41
N ARG A 165 16.21 8.71 -0.21
CA ARG A 165 17.05 9.63 -0.97
C ARG A 165 18.14 10.23 -0.10
N ASN A 166 17.79 10.85 1.03
CA ASN A 166 18.78 11.51 1.89
C ASN A 166 19.78 10.52 2.49
N THR A 167 19.35 9.31 2.83
CA THR A 167 20.26 8.26 3.29
C THR A 167 21.20 7.79 2.19
N ASP A 168 20.71 7.69 0.96
CA ASP A 168 21.50 7.26 -0.20
C ASP A 168 22.58 8.30 -0.56
N SER A 169 22.23 9.60 -0.56
CA SER A 169 23.22 10.67 -0.81
C SER A 169 24.29 10.76 0.27
N ARG A 170 23.92 10.56 1.54
CA ARG A 170 24.89 10.48 2.64
C ARG A 170 25.84 9.29 2.47
N LEU A 171 25.32 8.13 2.03
CA LEU A 171 26.13 6.96 1.77
C LEU A 171 27.12 7.19 0.62
N GLN A 172 26.68 7.83 -0.47
CA GLN A 172 27.56 8.24 -1.58
C GLN A 172 28.70 9.14 -1.10
N GLY A 173 28.38 10.14 -0.26
CA GLY A 173 29.37 11.04 0.32
C GLY A 173 30.40 10.33 1.20
N LEU A 174 29.96 9.37 2.02
CA LEU A 174 30.86 8.55 2.85
C LEU A 174 31.79 7.65 2.02
N ILE A 175 31.28 7.05 0.94
CA ILE A 175 32.11 6.23 0.05
C ILE A 175 33.13 7.08 -0.69
N LEU A 176 32.71 8.25 -1.18
CA LEU A 176 33.59 9.19 -1.85
C LEU A 176 34.68 9.70 -0.88
N TYR A 177 34.33 10.01 0.36
CA TYR A 177 35.27 10.29 1.44
C TYR A 177 36.31 9.18 1.62
N HIS A 178 35.87 7.93 1.76
CA HIS A 178 36.80 6.80 1.94
C HIS A 178 37.76 6.62 0.76
N HIS A 179 37.29 6.83 -0.47
CA HIS A 179 38.17 6.80 -1.65
C HIS A 179 39.22 7.90 -1.63
N PHE A 180 38.87 9.12 -1.23
CA PHE A 180 39.83 10.23 -1.15
C PHE A 180 40.78 10.11 0.04
N VAL A 181 40.32 9.64 1.20
CA VAL A 181 41.23 9.36 2.34
C VAL A 181 42.27 8.30 1.97
N ALA A 182 41.92 7.31 1.14
CA ALA A 182 42.86 6.31 0.66
C ALA A 182 44.01 6.90 -0.19
N LEU A 183 43.84 8.11 -0.73
CA LEU A 183 44.88 8.83 -1.48
C LEU A 183 45.91 9.54 -0.60
N LYS A 184 45.71 9.57 0.72
CA LYS A 184 46.60 10.25 1.67
C LYS A 184 48.07 9.93 1.45
N ASP A 185 48.39 8.66 1.20
CA ASP A 185 49.77 8.19 1.04
C ASP A 185 50.43 8.66 -0.27
N ILE A 186 49.64 9.10 -1.25
CA ILE A 186 50.10 9.61 -2.56
C ILE A 186 50.28 11.14 -2.52
N VAL A 187 49.59 11.83 -1.60
CA VAL A 187 49.68 13.28 -1.40
C VAL A 187 51.02 13.65 -0.75
N PRO A 188 51.72 14.71 -1.21
CA PRO A 188 52.96 15.19 -0.57
C PRO A 188 52.76 15.51 0.92
N GLN A 189 53.72 15.13 1.78
CA GLN A 189 53.62 15.26 3.25
C GLN A 189 53.23 16.67 3.73
N ASN A 190 53.65 17.73 3.02
CA ASN A 190 53.35 19.12 3.37
C ASN A 190 51.86 19.49 3.26
N ILE A 191 51.08 18.74 2.46
CA ILE A 191 49.67 19.05 2.14
C ILE A 191 48.72 17.99 2.72
N GLN A 192 49.26 16.91 3.32
CA GLN A 192 48.44 15.78 3.80
C GLN A 192 47.40 16.17 4.85
N GLU A 193 47.72 17.06 5.79
CA GLU A 193 46.79 17.48 6.84
C GLU A 193 45.67 18.37 6.29
N GLU A 194 46.00 19.33 5.42
CA GLU A 194 45.01 20.17 4.74
C GLU A 194 44.08 19.35 3.84
N PHE A 195 44.64 18.41 3.07
CA PHE A 195 43.86 17.52 2.21
C PHE A 195 42.87 16.68 3.01
N LEU A 196 43.27 16.15 4.16
CA LEU A 196 42.36 15.38 5.02
C LEU A 196 41.24 16.25 5.61
N GLN A 197 41.54 17.49 6.01
CA GLN A 197 40.51 18.43 6.47
C GLN A 197 39.46 18.69 5.38
N TYR A 198 39.90 18.98 4.15
CA TYR A 198 38.97 19.15 3.03
C TYR A 198 38.21 17.86 2.68
N CYS A 199 38.82 16.68 2.88
CA CYS A 199 38.10 15.42 2.73
C CYS A 199 36.99 15.26 3.77
N ASP A 200 37.22 15.61 5.03
CA ASP A 200 36.20 15.54 6.09
C ASP A 200 34.98 16.44 5.80
N HIS A 201 35.16 17.50 5.01
CA HIS A 201 34.13 18.42 4.52
C HIS A 201 33.38 17.94 3.25
N LEU A 202 33.73 16.77 2.68
CA LEU A 202 33.02 16.21 1.51
C LEU A 202 31.57 15.79 1.84
N PRO A 203 31.28 15.03 2.91
CA PRO A 203 29.92 14.58 3.20
C PRO A 203 28.95 15.72 3.53
N THR A 204 29.48 16.87 3.98
CA THR A 204 28.73 18.11 4.25
C THR A 204 28.43 18.93 3.00
N LYS A 205 28.94 18.53 1.83
CA LYS A 205 28.79 19.20 0.53
C LYS A 205 29.34 20.64 0.52
N ASP A 206 30.49 20.87 1.16
CA ASP A 206 31.15 22.18 1.14
C ASP A 206 31.83 22.45 -0.22
N LEU A 207 31.52 23.59 -0.86
CA LEU A 207 32.02 23.96 -2.20
C LEU A 207 33.54 24.24 -2.23
N SER A 208 34.11 24.70 -1.12
CA SER A 208 35.57 24.92 -1.00
C SER A 208 36.35 23.61 -1.09
N ALA A 209 35.85 22.55 -0.45
CA ALA A 209 36.42 21.21 -0.54
C ALA A 209 36.36 20.65 -1.96
N TYR A 210 35.26 20.90 -2.68
CA TYR A 210 35.11 20.51 -4.09
C TYR A 210 36.21 21.13 -4.97
N HIS A 211 36.37 22.45 -4.94
CA HIS A 211 37.34 23.14 -5.78
C HIS A 211 38.78 22.70 -5.47
N TYR A 212 39.12 22.61 -4.19
CA TYR A 212 40.46 22.20 -3.76
C TYR A 212 40.84 20.78 -4.23
N ILE A 213 39.93 19.82 -4.05
CA ILE A 213 40.17 18.43 -4.46
C ILE A 213 40.16 18.31 -5.99
N GLN A 214 39.31 19.07 -6.68
CA GLN A 214 39.28 19.11 -8.15
C GLN A 214 40.61 19.61 -8.73
N ASP A 215 41.21 20.66 -8.14
CA ASP A 215 42.47 21.22 -8.61
C ASP A 215 43.62 20.21 -8.45
N ILE A 216 43.70 19.53 -7.29
CA ILE A 216 44.69 18.47 -7.04
C ILE A 216 44.55 17.33 -8.07
N LEU A 217 43.33 16.89 -8.37
CA LEU A 217 43.09 15.84 -9.36
C LEU A 217 43.49 16.26 -10.77
N ARG A 218 43.23 17.52 -11.16
CA ARG A 218 43.66 18.08 -12.45
C ARG A 218 45.17 18.18 -12.54
N ASP A 219 45.83 18.60 -11.47
CA ASP A 219 47.30 18.64 -11.40
C ASP A 219 47.91 17.24 -11.54
N TRP A 220 47.31 16.22 -10.93
CA TRP A 220 47.77 14.83 -11.08
C TRP A 220 47.54 14.26 -12.48
N MET A 221 46.48 14.69 -13.16
CA MET A 221 46.24 14.34 -14.56
C MET A 221 47.31 14.92 -15.48
N ASN A 222 47.88 16.09 -15.15
CA ASN A 222 48.98 16.68 -15.90
C ASN A 222 50.36 16.04 -15.58
N GLN A 223 50.47 15.31 -14.47
CA GLN A 223 51.71 14.74 -13.96
C GLN A 223 51.85 13.21 -14.18
N ASP A 224 50.88 12.56 -14.84
CA ASP A 224 50.87 11.12 -15.16
C ASP A 224 51.16 10.17 -13.97
N LYS A 225 50.81 10.58 -12.74
CA LYS A 225 51.09 9.77 -11.53
C LYS A 225 50.17 8.56 -11.36
N LEU A 226 49.00 8.59 -11.98
CA LEU A 226 47.94 7.58 -11.87
C LEU A 226 47.33 7.31 -13.25
N PRO A 227 46.70 6.13 -13.47
CA PRO A 227 46.02 5.83 -14.72
C PRO A 227 44.97 6.90 -15.06
N THR A 228 45.03 7.45 -16.28
CA THR A 228 44.18 8.58 -16.70
C THR A 228 42.69 8.25 -16.64
N ASP A 229 42.31 6.99 -16.86
CA ASP A 229 40.92 6.53 -16.78
C ASP A 229 40.37 6.55 -15.35
N VAL A 230 41.20 6.21 -14.34
CA VAL A 230 40.81 6.25 -12.92
C VAL A 230 40.69 7.69 -12.42
N LEU A 231 41.62 8.57 -12.83
CA LEU A 231 41.55 10.01 -12.52
C LEU A 231 40.30 10.66 -13.11
N LYS A 232 39.94 10.32 -14.36
CA LYS A 232 38.69 10.77 -14.98
C LYS A 232 37.47 10.30 -14.20
N LEU A 233 37.44 9.04 -13.76
CA LEU A 233 36.34 8.50 -12.94
C LEU A 233 36.19 9.23 -11.59
N TRP A 234 37.29 9.54 -10.90
CA TRP A 234 37.22 10.37 -9.68
C TRP A 234 36.70 11.77 -9.96
N LEU A 235 37.19 12.41 -11.01
CA LEU A 235 36.74 13.74 -11.40
C LEU A 235 35.25 13.74 -11.74
N THR A 236 34.75 12.72 -12.46
CA THR A 236 33.33 12.60 -12.77
C THR A 236 32.50 12.31 -11.52
N CYS A 237 32.97 11.46 -10.59
CA CYS A 237 32.26 11.20 -9.34
C CYS A 237 32.16 12.46 -8.48
N LEU A 238 33.26 13.22 -8.36
CA LEU A 238 33.31 14.48 -7.62
C LEU A 238 32.37 15.53 -8.23
N GLN A 239 32.41 15.70 -9.55
CA GLN A 239 31.51 16.62 -10.27
C GLN A 239 30.04 16.21 -10.12
N GLN A 240 29.73 14.92 -10.23
CA GLN A 240 28.37 14.44 -10.09
C GLN A 240 27.85 14.62 -8.66
N PHE A 241 28.65 14.37 -7.63
CA PHE A 241 28.20 14.56 -6.25
C PHE A 241 27.84 16.01 -5.93
N TYR A 242 28.57 16.98 -6.48
CA TYR A 242 28.34 18.42 -6.28
C TYR A 242 27.39 19.08 -7.28
N ALA A 243 27.00 18.39 -8.36
CA ALA A 243 26.10 18.95 -9.38
C ALA A 243 24.73 19.40 -8.82
N GLU A 244 24.27 18.80 -7.71
CA GLU A 244 23.06 19.24 -6.98
C GLU A 244 23.19 20.66 -6.42
N VAL A 245 24.39 21.04 -5.96
CA VAL A 245 24.67 22.35 -5.35
C VAL A 245 24.89 23.41 -6.43
N ASP A 246 25.49 23.03 -7.56
CA ASP A 246 25.74 23.93 -8.70
C ASP A 246 24.49 24.22 -9.55
N GLY A 247 23.36 23.55 -9.28
CA GLY A 247 22.09 23.74 -10.01
C GLY A 247 22.11 23.26 -11.47
N THR A 248 23.11 22.45 -11.86
CA THR A 248 23.31 21.98 -13.25
C THR A 248 22.48 20.75 -13.61
N ILE A 249 21.64 20.25 -12.70
CA ILE A 249 20.88 19.03 -12.88
C ILE A 249 19.72 19.24 -13.86
N GLN A 250 19.82 18.59 -15.02
CA GLN A 250 18.75 18.51 -16.03
C GLN A 250 17.91 17.22 -15.92
N VAL A 251 18.25 16.31 -15.00
CA VAL A 251 17.71 14.94 -14.89
C VAL A 251 17.04 14.75 -13.51
N SER A 252 16.17 13.75 -13.33
CA SER A 252 15.62 13.46 -12.00
C SER A 252 16.71 13.10 -10.98
N ASP A 253 16.51 13.50 -9.72
CA ASP A 253 17.44 13.31 -8.60
C ASP A 253 17.88 11.84 -8.45
N SER A 254 16.92 10.91 -8.52
CA SER A 254 17.17 9.46 -8.47
C SER A 254 18.09 8.96 -9.59
N ALA A 255 17.93 9.45 -10.83
CA ALA A 255 18.76 9.02 -11.96
C ALA A 255 20.16 9.65 -11.92
N HIS A 256 20.27 10.89 -11.42
CA HIS A 256 21.57 11.51 -11.17
C HIS A 256 22.38 10.73 -10.13
N ARG A 257 21.76 10.36 -9.01
CA ARG A 257 22.36 9.49 -7.99
C ARG A 257 22.67 8.11 -8.52
N GLY A 258 21.80 7.56 -9.35
CA GLY A 258 22.05 6.31 -10.06
C GLY A 258 23.33 6.37 -10.91
N SER A 259 23.55 7.48 -11.63
CA SER A 259 24.78 7.67 -12.41
C SER A 259 26.03 7.74 -11.52
N LEU A 260 25.94 8.41 -10.37
CA LEU A 260 27.06 8.49 -9.44
C LEU A 260 27.42 7.10 -8.89
N TRP A 261 26.42 6.31 -8.51
CA TRP A 261 26.62 4.92 -8.04
C TRP A 261 27.29 4.02 -9.08
N VAL A 262 26.91 4.14 -10.36
CA VAL A 262 27.56 3.40 -11.45
C VAL A 262 29.04 3.76 -11.54
N ASN A 263 29.37 5.06 -11.49
CA ASN A 263 30.75 5.51 -11.56
C ASN A 263 31.58 5.16 -10.31
N LEU A 264 30.99 5.23 -9.11
CA LEU A 264 31.62 4.80 -7.86
C LEU A 264 31.90 3.30 -7.86
N GLY A 265 30.97 2.48 -8.33
CA GLY A 265 31.17 1.03 -8.48
C GLY A 265 32.29 0.70 -9.47
N LEU A 266 32.30 1.35 -10.64
CA LEU A 266 33.38 1.18 -11.63
C LEU A 266 34.75 1.57 -11.06
N LEU A 267 34.82 2.74 -10.40
CA LEU A 267 36.02 3.22 -9.73
C LEU A 267 36.52 2.18 -8.70
N GLN A 268 35.62 1.67 -7.85
CA GLN A 268 35.99 0.70 -6.83
C GLN A 268 36.46 -0.63 -7.44
N ILE A 269 35.85 -1.11 -8.53
CA ILE A 269 36.34 -2.30 -9.26
C ILE A 269 37.78 -2.10 -9.74
N HIS A 270 38.11 -0.92 -10.29
CA HIS A 270 39.47 -0.63 -10.78
C HIS A 270 40.50 -0.43 -9.66
N ILE A 271 40.10 0.14 -8.52
CA ILE A 271 40.98 0.29 -7.35
C ILE A 271 41.30 -1.08 -6.73
N TRP A 272 40.31 -1.95 -6.62
CA TRP A 272 40.45 -3.27 -5.96
C TRP A 272 40.87 -4.40 -6.91
N GLN A 273 41.10 -4.09 -8.18
CA GLN A 273 41.59 -5.06 -9.16
C GLN A 273 42.95 -5.64 -8.72
N PRO A 274 43.11 -6.97 -8.68
CA PRO A 274 44.40 -7.59 -8.37
C PRO A 274 45.39 -7.24 -9.49
N GLN A 275 46.45 -6.51 -9.15
CA GLN A 275 47.51 -6.08 -10.10
C GLN A 275 48.55 -7.18 -10.34
N THR A 276 48.71 -8.11 -9.40
CA THR A 276 49.71 -9.17 -9.45
C THR A 276 49.08 -10.55 -9.54
N LEU A 277 49.72 -11.43 -10.32
CA LEU A 277 49.41 -12.87 -10.39
C LEU A 277 49.69 -13.60 -9.06
N PHE A 278 50.51 -13.01 -8.19
CA PHE A 278 50.85 -13.56 -6.88
C PHE A 278 50.01 -12.91 -5.78
N ASP A 279 49.53 -13.74 -4.85
CA ASP A 279 48.74 -13.30 -3.69
C ASP A 279 49.63 -12.54 -2.67
N PRO A 280 49.33 -11.26 -2.36
CA PRO A 280 50.03 -10.50 -1.34
C PRO A 280 49.97 -11.09 0.07
N ALA A 281 48.93 -11.86 0.41
CA ALA A 281 48.81 -12.54 1.70
C ALA A 281 49.84 -13.66 1.83
N VAL A 282 50.05 -14.43 0.77
CA VAL A 282 51.07 -15.49 0.71
C VAL A 282 52.48 -14.91 0.86
N LYS A 283 52.74 -13.70 0.35
CA LYS A 283 54.02 -12.99 0.58
C LYS A 283 54.26 -12.71 2.08
N ARG A 284 53.21 -12.41 2.84
CA ARG A 284 53.33 -12.16 4.30
C ARG A 284 53.55 -13.46 5.06
N GLU A 285 52.91 -14.54 4.63
CA GLU A 285 53.13 -15.89 5.15
C GLU A 285 54.60 -16.33 4.97
N TYR A 286 55.15 -16.19 3.76
CA TYR A 286 56.56 -16.50 3.52
C TYR A 286 57.50 -15.63 4.34
N LYS A 287 57.22 -14.33 4.49
CA LYS A 287 58.01 -13.44 5.37
C LYS A 287 57.99 -13.90 6.82
N LEU A 288 56.86 -14.40 7.30
CA LEU A 288 56.75 -14.95 8.64
C LEU A 288 57.54 -16.25 8.78
N LYS A 289 57.43 -17.16 7.80
CA LYS A 289 58.19 -18.41 7.78
C LYS A 289 59.69 -18.15 7.78
N TYR A 290 60.19 -17.26 6.91
CA TYR A 290 61.60 -16.89 6.91
C TYR A 290 62.06 -16.25 8.23
N ALA A 291 61.22 -15.41 8.85
CA ALA A 291 61.55 -14.83 10.15
C ALA A 291 61.59 -15.89 11.28
N GLN A 292 60.72 -16.91 11.22
CA GLN A 292 60.73 -18.04 12.15
C GLN A 292 61.95 -18.94 11.94
N ASP A 293 62.27 -19.26 10.68
CA ASP A 293 63.46 -20.05 10.33
C ASP A 293 64.75 -19.32 10.76
N GLU A 294 64.84 -18.01 10.50
CA GLU A 294 65.96 -17.16 10.96
C GLU A 294 66.04 -17.14 12.49
N LEU A 295 64.91 -17.01 13.18
CA LEU A 295 64.88 -17.05 14.64
C LEU A 295 65.38 -18.39 15.18
N GLN A 296 64.92 -19.51 14.62
CA GLN A 296 65.32 -20.85 15.04
C GLN A 296 66.83 -21.07 14.81
N GLN A 297 67.37 -20.60 13.69
CA GLN A 297 68.81 -20.66 13.42
C GLN A 297 69.62 -19.86 14.45
N LEU A 298 69.19 -18.63 14.77
CA LEU A 298 69.89 -17.78 15.74
C LEU A 298 69.73 -18.29 17.18
N GLU A 299 68.59 -18.86 17.54
CA GLU A 299 68.38 -19.48 18.86
C GLU A 299 69.25 -20.74 19.02
N ASN A 300 69.38 -21.57 17.97
CA ASN A 300 70.29 -22.72 17.95
C ASN A 300 71.76 -22.28 18.08
N GLU A 301 72.16 -21.22 17.35
CA GLU A 301 73.50 -20.66 17.45
C GLU A 301 73.77 -20.10 18.86
N TRP A 302 72.80 -19.40 19.44
CA TRP A 302 72.90 -18.89 20.80
C TRP A 302 73.01 -20.03 21.82
N MET A 303 72.19 -21.08 21.69
CA MET A 303 72.24 -22.26 22.57
C MET A 303 73.58 -22.97 22.48
N ALA A 304 74.11 -23.20 21.27
CA ALA A 304 75.41 -23.83 21.07
C ALA A 304 76.55 -23.00 21.70
N ARG A 305 76.51 -21.68 21.58
CA ARG A 305 77.46 -20.77 22.22
C ARG A 305 77.30 -20.71 23.73
N ASN A 306 76.08 -20.79 24.24
CA ASN A 306 75.82 -20.84 25.68
C ASN A 306 76.33 -22.15 26.28
N TRP A 307 76.13 -23.27 25.59
CA TRP A 307 76.67 -24.56 26.00
C TRP A 307 78.21 -24.55 25.99
N SER A 308 78.85 -24.07 24.92
CA SER A 308 80.32 -23.99 24.87
C SER A 308 80.88 -23.08 25.97
N TYR A 309 80.26 -21.93 26.21
CA TYR A 309 80.67 -21.01 27.26
C TYR A 309 80.46 -21.60 28.67
N SER A 310 79.34 -22.29 28.90
CA SER A 310 79.07 -22.97 30.18
C SER A 310 80.07 -24.09 30.47
N LEU A 311 80.48 -24.83 29.43
CA LEU A 311 81.52 -25.86 29.53
C LEU A 311 82.90 -25.27 29.85
N LEU A 312 83.24 -24.13 29.25
CA LEU A 312 84.55 -23.49 29.42
C LEU A 312 84.68 -22.69 30.72
N MET A 313 83.61 -22.02 31.16
CA MET A 313 83.65 -21.01 32.23
C MET A 313 82.74 -21.34 33.43
N GLY A 314 81.93 -22.40 33.35
CA GLY A 314 81.01 -22.84 34.42
C GLY A 314 79.82 -21.92 34.69
N LYS A 315 79.57 -20.91 33.85
CA LYS A 315 78.47 -19.93 33.97
C LYS A 315 77.70 -19.76 32.66
N GLU A 316 76.42 -19.43 32.73
CA GLU A 316 75.58 -19.13 31.55
C GLU A 316 75.88 -17.73 30.98
N LEU A 317 75.70 -17.56 29.67
CA LEU A 317 75.83 -16.27 28.95
C LEU A 317 74.76 -15.21 29.32
N LYS A 318 73.90 -15.47 30.31
CA LYS A 318 72.82 -14.56 30.74
C LYS A 318 73.23 -13.57 31.84
N ASP A 319 74.37 -13.78 32.50
CA ASP A 319 74.78 -12.91 33.61
C ASP A 319 75.23 -11.52 33.10
N GLU A 320 74.57 -10.46 33.59
CA GLU A 320 74.80 -9.06 33.17
C GLU A 320 76.25 -8.59 33.35
N THR A 321 76.99 -9.17 34.30
CA THR A 321 78.40 -8.86 34.57
C THR A 321 79.34 -9.36 33.46
N LEU A 322 78.95 -10.41 32.71
CA LEU A 322 79.77 -11.06 31.67
C LEU A 322 79.59 -10.41 30.29
N LEU A 323 78.44 -9.76 30.05
CA LEU A 323 78.13 -9.08 28.78
C LEU A 323 79.14 -7.99 28.39
N LYS A 324 79.83 -7.37 29.37
CA LYS A 324 80.86 -6.34 29.12
C LYS A 324 82.19 -6.89 28.60
N HIS A 325 82.46 -8.19 28.80
CA HIS A 325 83.72 -8.85 28.42
C HIS A 325 83.56 -9.89 27.30
N THR A 326 82.33 -10.13 26.84
CA THR A 326 82.03 -11.02 25.69
C THR A 326 82.22 -10.33 24.35
N HIS A 327 82.48 -11.12 23.30
CA HIS A 327 82.62 -10.63 21.93
C HIS A 327 81.35 -9.86 21.48
N PRO A 328 81.46 -8.67 20.84
CA PRO A 328 80.32 -7.81 20.47
C PRO A 328 79.22 -8.51 19.66
N HIS A 329 79.59 -9.56 18.93
CA HIS A 329 78.67 -10.39 18.15
C HIS A 329 77.59 -11.09 19.00
N VAL A 330 77.86 -11.44 20.26
CA VAL A 330 76.86 -12.07 21.15
C VAL A 330 75.75 -11.08 21.53
N GLN A 331 76.12 -9.81 21.76
CA GLN A 331 75.15 -8.74 22.02
C GLN A 331 74.30 -8.43 20.78
N THR A 332 74.91 -8.35 19.59
CA THR A 332 74.15 -8.12 18.35
C THR A 332 73.22 -9.28 18.01
N LEU A 333 73.61 -10.52 18.35
CA LEU A 333 72.77 -11.71 18.19
C LEU A 333 71.53 -11.64 19.09
N LEU A 334 71.68 -11.33 20.39
CA LEU A 334 70.54 -11.16 21.32
C LEU A 334 69.58 -10.04 20.87
N LEU A 335 70.12 -8.90 20.44
CA LEU A 335 69.31 -7.80 19.90
C LEU A 335 68.57 -8.19 18.62
N ARG A 336 69.20 -9.00 17.74
CA ARG A 336 68.56 -9.51 16.52
C ARG A 336 67.44 -10.50 16.86
N ILE A 337 67.66 -11.42 17.81
CA ILE A 337 66.63 -12.34 18.31
C ILE A 337 65.43 -11.56 18.86
N GLN A 338 65.65 -10.53 19.67
CA GLN A 338 64.55 -9.69 20.19
C GLN A 338 63.81 -8.96 19.06
N LYS A 339 64.52 -8.39 18.08
CA LYS A 339 63.90 -7.76 16.90
C LYS A 339 63.08 -8.75 16.07
N LEU A 340 63.58 -9.98 15.88
CA LEU A 340 62.86 -11.04 15.15
C LEU A 340 61.63 -11.52 15.91
N LYS A 341 61.72 -11.69 17.24
CA LYS A 341 60.55 -12.02 18.09
C LYS A 341 59.46 -10.95 17.95
N ASN A 342 59.82 -9.67 18.03
CA ASN A 342 58.87 -8.58 17.82
C ASN A 342 58.29 -8.60 16.40
N ARG A 343 59.13 -8.86 15.39
CA ARG A 343 58.70 -8.93 13.99
C ARG A 343 57.76 -10.11 13.71
N ILE A 344 57.98 -11.26 14.33
CA ILE A 344 57.10 -12.43 14.24
C ILE A 344 55.74 -12.12 14.89
N VAL A 345 55.72 -11.43 16.04
CA VAL A 345 54.47 -10.97 16.67
C VAL A 345 53.71 -9.98 15.76
N GLU A 346 54.41 -9.08 15.06
CA GLU A 346 53.76 -8.19 14.09
C GLU A 346 53.24 -8.91 12.84
N LEU A 347 54.01 -9.87 12.30
CA LEU A 347 53.66 -10.58 11.08
C LEU A 347 52.55 -11.61 11.32
N SER A 348 52.51 -12.24 12.50
CA SER A 348 51.45 -13.19 12.88
C SER A 348 50.08 -12.53 12.94
N LYS A 349 50.01 -11.26 13.40
CA LYS A 349 48.78 -10.45 13.37
C LYS A 349 48.26 -10.14 11.96
N LYS A 350 49.11 -10.25 10.92
CA LYS A 350 48.78 -9.84 9.53
C LYS A 350 48.56 -11.04 8.61
N GLN A 351 48.35 -12.24 9.16
CA GLN A 351 48.07 -13.44 8.37
C GLN A 351 46.59 -13.57 8.03
N ALA A 352 46.31 -13.85 6.77
CA ALA A 352 44.98 -14.21 6.29
C ALA A 352 44.93 -15.72 6.04
N TYR A 353 43.77 -16.33 6.28
CA TYR A 353 43.56 -17.73 5.94
C TYR A 353 43.45 -17.92 4.43
N ARG A 354 44.06 -18.99 3.90
CA ARG A 354 44.05 -19.36 2.48
C ARG A 354 43.91 -20.88 2.31
N PRO A 355 43.27 -21.36 1.23
CA PRO A 355 43.18 -22.79 0.94
C PRO A 355 44.56 -23.39 0.67
N LYS A 356 44.69 -24.71 0.95
CA LYS A 356 45.92 -25.47 0.67
C LYS A 356 46.23 -25.57 -0.84
N SER A 357 45.21 -25.53 -1.69
CA SER A 357 45.34 -25.45 -3.15
C SER A 357 45.20 -23.99 -3.60
N PRO A 358 46.19 -23.40 -4.29
CA PRO A 358 46.15 -21.99 -4.68
C PRO A 358 45.20 -21.76 -5.87
N THR A 359 44.00 -21.24 -5.60
CA THR A 359 43.02 -20.88 -6.65
C THR A 359 43.10 -19.39 -7.07
N TYR A 360 43.97 -18.61 -6.42
CA TYR A 360 44.16 -17.18 -6.69
C TYR A 360 44.50 -16.84 -8.15
N GLY A 361 45.29 -17.69 -8.83
CA GLY A 361 45.63 -17.45 -10.24
C GLY A 361 44.40 -17.49 -11.16
N ILE A 362 43.45 -18.39 -10.86
CA ILE A 362 42.18 -18.52 -11.60
C ILE A 362 41.27 -17.33 -11.27
N LEU A 363 41.19 -16.94 -9.99
CA LEU A 363 40.49 -15.74 -9.56
C LEU A 363 41.00 -14.50 -10.30
N HIS A 364 42.32 -14.33 -10.40
CA HIS A 364 42.92 -13.22 -11.13
C HIS A 364 42.50 -13.22 -12.61
N SER A 365 42.56 -14.36 -13.31
CA SER A 365 42.10 -14.45 -14.69
C SER A 365 40.60 -14.18 -14.84
N ASP A 366 39.78 -14.68 -13.92
CA ASP A 366 38.32 -14.48 -13.94
C ASP A 366 37.96 -13.01 -13.72
N VAL A 367 38.65 -12.31 -12.82
CA VAL A 367 38.47 -10.86 -12.59
C VAL A 367 38.92 -10.05 -13.81
N GLN A 368 40.07 -10.39 -14.42
CA GLN A 368 40.51 -9.73 -15.66
C GLN A 368 39.53 -9.93 -16.82
N ASN A 369 39.02 -11.15 -16.99
CA ASN A 369 38.03 -11.47 -18.02
C ASN A 369 36.74 -10.69 -17.80
N TYR A 370 36.27 -10.59 -16.55
CA TYR A 370 35.09 -9.81 -16.19
C TYR A 370 35.24 -8.32 -16.48
N ILE A 371 36.37 -7.70 -16.12
CA ILE A 371 36.65 -6.27 -16.38
C ILE A 371 36.74 -5.99 -17.89
N ASN A 372 37.30 -6.91 -18.66
CA ASN A 372 37.45 -6.75 -20.11
C ASN A 372 36.15 -7.02 -20.90
N SER A 373 35.21 -7.78 -20.34
CA SER A 373 33.95 -8.16 -21.00
C SER A 373 32.74 -7.43 -20.44
N ILE A 374 32.30 -7.77 -19.23
CA ILE A 374 31.03 -7.34 -18.64
C ILE A 374 31.13 -5.95 -17.99
N ALA A 375 32.22 -5.67 -17.28
CA ALA A 375 32.43 -4.41 -16.55
C ALA A 375 33.36 -3.42 -17.28
N LYS A 376 33.45 -3.51 -18.61
CA LYS A 376 34.28 -2.60 -19.41
C LYS A 376 33.75 -1.17 -19.28
N ILE A 377 34.59 -0.23 -18.83
CA ILE A 377 34.24 1.18 -18.56
C ILE A 377 33.38 1.78 -19.69
N SER A 378 33.84 1.64 -20.94
CA SER A 378 33.15 2.23 -22.09
C SER A 378 31.75 1.65 -22.32
N SER A 379 31.54 0.36 -22.06
CA SER A 379 30.25 -0.31 -22.27
C SER A 379 29.23 0.08 -21.20
N VAL A 380 29.67 0.13 -19.94
CA VAL A 380 28.82 0.51 -18.81
C VAL A 380 28.44 1.99 -18.89
N GLN A 381 29.40 2.86 -19.20
CA GLN A 381 29.14 4.29 -19.40
C GLN A 381 28.29 4.55 -20.65
N ASP A 382 28.45 3.78 -21.74
CA ASP A 382 27.58 3.90 -22.90
C ASP A 382 26.12 3.56 -22.55
N LEU A 383 25.87 2.43 -21.89
CA LEU A 383 24.53 2.03 -21.45
C LEU A 383 23.91 3.10 -20.52
N ALA A 384 24.66 3.54 -19.50
CA ALA A 384 24.22 4.61 -18.60
C ALA A 384 23.91 5.91 -19.37
N SER A 385 24.77 6.31 -20.31
CA SER A 385 24.55 7.52 -21.12
C SER A 385 23.34 7.39 -22.03
N ARG A 386 23.09 6.21 -22.62
CA ARG A 386 21.92 5.94 -23.46
C ARG A 386 20.63 6.07 -22.66
N LEU A 387 20.61 5.58 -21.42
CA LEU A 387 19.48 5.73 -20.50
C LEU A 387 19.31 7.19 -20.06
N LEU A 388 20.38 7.88 -19.64
CA LEU A 388 20.32 9.30 -19.23
C LEU A 388 19.90 10.24 -20.38
N LYS A 389 20.30 9.95 -21.62
CA LYS A 389 19.88 10.72 -22.82
C LYS A 389 18.36 10.67 -23.03
N VAL A 390 17.69 9.58 -22.66
CA VAL A 390 16.22 9.50 -22.69
C VAL A 390 15.61 10.48 -21.70
N LEU A 391 16.16 10.57 -20.49
CA LEU A 391 15.65 11.42 -19.41
C LEU A 391 15.82 12.92 -19.70
N THR A 392 16.89 13.32 -20.40
CA THR A 392 17.14 14.74 -20.77
C THR A 392 16.25 15.26 -21.91
N GLY A 393 15.32 14.45 -22.45
CA GLY A 393 14.37 14.88 -23.48
C GLY A 393 14.97 15.15 -24.87
N LYS A 394 16.28 14.93 -25.06
CA LYS A 394 16.99 15.23 -26.32
C LYS A 394 16.68 14.23 -27.46
N THR A 395 15.98 13.13 -27.18
CA THR A 395 15.58 12.15 -28.20
C THR A 395 14.15 11.67 -28.00
N SER A 396 13.24 11.99 -28.93
CA SER A 396 11.87 11.42 -28.98
C SER A 396 11.91 9.98 -29.51
N LYS A 397 12.41 9.06 -28.69
CA LYS A 397 12.50 7.65 -29.04
C LYS A 397 11.14 6.96 -28.93
N SER A 398 10.85 6.00 -29.82
CA SER A 398 9.61 5.22 -29.80
C SER A 398 9.57 4.30 -28.56
N ARG A 399 8.36 4.02 -28.04
CA ARG A 399 8.17 3.18 -26.83
C ARG A 399 8.86 1.81 -26.94
N GLN A 400 8.88 1.20 -28.12
CA GLN A 400 9.56 -0.08 -28.37
C GLN A 400 11.07 0.01 -28.17
N THR A 401 11.69 1.11 -28.60
CA THR A 401 13.14 1.31 -28.35
C THR A 401 13.45 1.52 -26.87
N LEU A 402 12.54 2.15 -26.11
CA LEU A 402 12.69 2.27 -24.66
C LEU A 402 12.54 0.91 -23.96
N GLN A 403 11.58 0.09 -24.39
CA GLN A 403 11.39 -1.26 -23.85
C GLN A 403 12.59 -2.17 -24.15
N ASN A 404 13.19 -2.05 -25.34
CA ASN A 404 14.42 -2.77 -25.68
C ASN A 404 15.63 -2.32 -24.85
N LEU A 405 15.73 -1.03 -24.51
CA LEU A 405 16.79 -0.54 -23.62
C LEU A 405 16.58 -1.04 -22.17
N LEU A 406 15.34 -1.14 -21.70
CA LEU A 406 15.03 -1.70 -20.38
C LEU A 406 15.28 -3.22 -20.33
N SER A 407 15.03 -3.94 -21.42
CA SER A 407 15.36 -5.37 -21.48
C SER A 407 16.86 -5.62 -21.58
N GLU A 408 17.61 -4.75 -22.27
CA GLU A 408 19.08 -4.76 -22.27
C GLU A 408 19.66 -4.51 -20.86
N GLU A 409 19.08 -3.58 -20.09
CA GLU A 409 19.46 -3.40 -18.69
C GLU A 409 19.17 -4.65 -17.86
N ALA A 410 18.02 -5.29 -18.06
CA ALA A 410 17.66 -6.49 -17.31
C ALA A 410 18.60 -7.66 -17.57
N THR A 411 19.02 -7.88 -18.83
CA THR A 411 20.02 -8.92 -19.17
C THR A 411 21.41 -8.58 -18.64
N TRP A 412 21.78 -7.29 -18.65
CA TRP A 412 23.00 -6.80 -18.02
C TRP A 412 23.01 -7.09 -16.51
N GLN A 413 21.90 -6.80 -15.80
CA GLN A 413 21.76 -7.10 -14.37
C GLN A 413 21.89 -8.61 -14.07
N GLN A 414 21.28 -9.46 -14.89
CA GLN A 414 21.39 -10.92 -14.74
C GLN A 414 22.84 -11.40 -14.89
N SER A 415 23.58 -10.84 -15.86
CA SER A 415 24.98 -11.18 -16.10
C SER A 415 25.87 -10.85 -14.88
N HIS A 416 25.68 -9.68 -14.27
CA HIS A 416 26.36 -9.28 -13.03
C HIS A 416 25.99 -10.15 -11.83
N HIS A 417 24.71 -10.49 -11.69
CA HIS A 417 24.24 -11.37 -10.62
C HIS A 417 24.87 -12.77 -10.71
N LEU A 418 24.91 -13.37 -11.89
CA LEU A 418 25.53 -14.68 -12.12
C LEU A 418 27.02 -14.67 -11.79
N TYR A 419 27.74 -13.64 -12.20
CA TYR A 419 29.16 -13.49 -11.89
C TYR A 419 29.41 -13.34 -10.38
N ARG A 420 28.65 -12.49 -9.70
CA ARG A 420 28.72 -12.32 -8.24
C ARG A 420 28.46 -13.62 -7.49
N ARG A 421 27.45 -14.39 -7.93
CA ARG A 421 27.12 -15.69 -7.34
C ARG A 421 28.30 -16.67 -7.48
N ARG A 422 28.87 -16.75 -8.68
CA ARG A 422 30.06 -17.57 -8.95
C ARG A 422 31.25 -17.16 -8.07
N LEU A 423 31.51 -15.86 -7.92
CA LEU A 423 32.56 -15.36 -7.03
C LEU A 423 32.37 -15.78 -5.57
N SER A 424 31.13 -15.69 -5.06
CA SER A 424 30.84 -16.08 -3.68
C SER A 424 30.91 -17.59 -3.43
N GLU A 425 30.51 -18.40 -4.41
CA GLU A 425 30.49 -19.87 -4.29
C GLU A 425 31.88 -20.48 -4.49
N GLU A 426 32.60 -20.12 -5.55
CA GLU A 426 33.90 -20.74 -5.91
C GLU A 426 35.07 -20.24 -5.04
N TYR A 427 35.00 -18.99 -4.55
CA TYR A 427 36.16 -18.34 -3.94
C TYR A 427 35.92 -17.84 -2.50
N SER A 428 34.91 -18.35 -1.77
CA SER A 428 34.56 -17.95 -0.39
C SER A 428 35.72 -17.80 0.61
N LEU A 429 36.85 -18.49 0.40
CA LEU A 429 38.06 -18.43 1.23
C LEU A 429 38.95 -17.19 0.99
N TYR A 430 38.56 -16.28 0.08
CA TYR A 430 39.24 -15.01 -0.21
C TYR A 430 38.35 -13.79 0.12
N PRO A 431 37.87 -13.65 1.37
CA PRO A 431 36.91 -12.61 1.74
C PRO A 431 37.46 -11.19 1.54
N ASP A 432 38.76 -11.00 1.74
CA ASP A 432 39.46 -9.72 1.63
C ASP A 432 39.48 -9.14 0.21
N LEU A 433 39.37 -9.99 -0.82
CA LEU A 433 39.31 -9.58 -2.23
C LEU A 433 37.87 -9.56 -2.75
N ILE A 434 37.08 -10.56 -2.35
CA ILE A 434 35.74 -10.76 -2.89
C ILE A 434 34.73 -9.82 -2.27
N SER A 435 34.83 -9.54 -0.97
CA SER A 435 33.87 -8.65 -0.30
C SER A 435 33.87 -7.23 -0.91
N PRO A 436 35.04 -6.57 -1.08
CA PRO A 436 35.10 -5.28 -1.75
C PRO A 436 34.63 -5.33 -3.21
N LEU A 437 34.98 -6.39 -3.95
CA LEU A 437 34.56 -6.56 -5.34
C LEU A 437 33.04 -6.76 -5.46
N ASN A 438 32.44 -7.59 -4.60
CA ASN A 438 31.00 -7.80 -4.54
C ASN A 438 30.26 -6.52 -4.16
N ALA A 439 30.77 -5.76 -3.18
CA ALA A 439 30.21 -4.46 -2.81
C ALA A 439 30.24 -3.47 -3.99
N ALA A 440 31.32 -3.45 -4.77
CA ALA A 440 31.46 -2.59 -5.94
C ALA A 440 30.51 -2.99 -7.09
N ILE A 441 30.36 -4.29 -7.35
CA ILE A 441 29.40 -4.81 -8.34
C ILE A 441 27.97 -4.41 -7.92
N LEU A 442 27.63 -4.61 -6.65
CA LEU A 442 26.31 -4.27 -6.11
C LEU A 442 26.00 -2.77 -6.18
N GLN A 443 26.98 -1.89 -5.95
CA GLN A 443 26.83 -0.44 -6.16
C GLN A 443 26.49 -0.11 -7.61
N MET A 444 27.18 -0.74 -8.56
CA MET A 444 26.93 -0.53 -9.99
C MET A 444 25.54 -1.05 -10.40
N GLN A 445 25.14 -2.23 -9.92
CA GLN A 445 23.81 -2.79 -10.12
C GLN A 445 22.72 -1.89 -9.54
N HIS A 446 22.93 -1.38 -8.33
CA HIS A 446 22.03 -0.44 -7.64
C HIS A 446 21.82 0.83 -8.47
N GLY A 447 22.92 1.48 -8.88
CA GLY A 447 22.88 2.71 -9.65
C GLY A 447 22.18 2.55 -11.00
N MET A 448 22.50 1.49 -11.74
CA MET A 448 21.89 1.24 -13.05
C MET A 448 20.37 1.00 -12.92
N ARG A 449 19.93 0.28 -11.87
CA ARG A 449 18.52 0.03 -11.62
C ARG A 449 17.74 1.30 -11.26
N LEU A 450 18.35 2.24 -10.54
CA LEU A 450 17.74 3.55 -10.28
C LEU A 450 17.48 4.33 -11.58
N ILE A 451 18.46 4.36 -12.49
CA ILE A 451 18.29 5.03 -13.80
C ILE A 451 17.19 4.34 -14.63
N ALA A 452 17.20 3.00 -14.68
CA ALA A 452 16.21 2.22 -15.43
C ALA A 452 14.77 2.48 -14.95
N SER A 453 14.56 2.56 -13.63
CA SER A 453 13.24 2.89 -13.06
C SER A 453 12.74 4.27 -13.45
N GLU A 454 13.63 5.27 -13.51
CA GLU A 454 13.27 6.62 -13.98
C GLU A 454 12.95 6.62 -15.48
N VAL A 455 13.68 5.83 -16.28
CA VAL A 455 13.36 5.65 -17.71
C VAL A 455 11.98 5.01 -17.88
N TYR A 456 11.65 4.00 -17.06
CA TYR A 456 10.30 3.42 -17.03
C TYR A 456 9.23 4.46 -16.63
N GLY A 457 9.51 5.30 -15.64
CA GLY A 457 8.64 6.44 -15.28
C GLY A 457 8.41 7.40 -16.46
N THR A 458 9.46 7.78 -17.18
CA THR A 458 9.34 8.67 -18.36
C THR A 458 8.65 8.03 -19.56
N MET A 459 8.78 6.71 -19.75
CA MET A 459 8.04 5.97 -20.77
C MET A 459 6.52 6.10 -20.57
N ASN A 460 6.07 6.16 -19.31
CA ASN A 460 4.67 6.33 -18.95
C ASN A 460 4.28 7.80 -18.69
N SER A 461 5.25 8.71 -18.53
CA SER A 461 5.00 10.15 -18.29
C SER A 461 4.31 10.84 -19.47
N SER A 462 4.53 10.37 -20.69
CA SER A 462 3.81 10.81 -21.89
C SER A 462 2.29 10.62 -21.79
N LEU A 463 1.85 9.67 -20.96
CA LEU A 463 0.44 9.37 -20.72
C LEU A 463 0.00 9.93 -19.37
N LEU A 464 0.81 9.79 -18.33
CA LEU A 464 0.51 10.17 -16.96
C LEU A 464 1.70 10.87 -16.30
N SER A 465 1.62 12.19 -16.09
CA SER A 465 2.63 12.90 -15.31
C SER A 465 2.54 12.55 -13.82
N SER A 466 3.66 12.10 -13.24
CA SER A 466 3.77 11.73 -11.83
C SER A 466 3.30 12.84 -10.86
N SER A 467 3.64 14.09 -11.16
CA SER A 467 3.24 15.26 -10.35
C SER A 467 1.72 15.47 -10.29
N LYS A 468 1.00 15.27 -11.41
CA LYS A 468 -0.46 15.39 -11.43
C LYS A 468 -1.12 14.28 -10.61
N ILE A 469 -0.63 13.05 -10.69
CA ILE A 469 -1.14 11.93 -9.87
C ILE A 469 -0.87 12.20 -8.39
N ALA A 470 0.35 12.62 -8.04
CA ALA A 470 0.69 12.99 -6.68
C ALA A 470 -0.26 14.09 -6.17
N SER A 471 -0.52 15.14 -6.95
CA SER A 471 -1.45 16.20 -6.55
C SER A 471 -2.89 15.72 -6.33
N LEU A 472 -3.37 14.78 -7.17
CA LEU A 472 -4.69 14.18 -7.02
C LEU A 472 -4.79 13.32 -5.74
N LEU A 473 -3.78 12.49 -5.49
CA LEU A 473 -3.71 11.67 -4.29
C LEU A 473 -3.61 12.53 -3.03
N MET A 474 -2.85 13.62 -3.09
CA MET A 474 -2.76 14.58 -2.01
C MET A 474 -4.12 15.24 -1.71
N SER A 475 -4.88 15.62 -2.73
CA SER A 475 -6.23 16.19 -2.53
C SER A 475 -7.24 15.16 -2.00
N LEU A 476 -7.04 13.88 -2.28
CA LEU A 476 -7.93 12.81 -1.83
C LEU A 476 -7.61 12.32 -0.42
N LEU A 477 -6.34 12.17 -0.05
CA LEU A 477 -5.94 11.38 1.12
C LEU A 477 -5.36 12.16 2.28
N VAL A 478 -4.89 13.40 2.10
CA VAL A 478 -4.20 14.12 3.18
C VAL A 478 -5.19 14.47 4.28
N PHE A 479 -5.17 13.66 5.34
CA PHE A 479 -6.04 13.76 6.49
C PHE A 479 -5.37 13.04 7.68
N PRO A 480 -5.45 13.54 8.92
CA PRO A 480 -5.88 14.87 9.31
C PRO A 480 -4.87 15.95 8.87
N SER A 481 -5.37 17.09 8.42
CA SER A 481 -4.54 18.20 7.94
C SER A 481 -4.18 19.16 9.09
N VAL A 482 -2.93 19.14 9.54
CA VAL A 482 -2.47 19.94 10.71
C VAL A 482 -1.44 21.03 10.31
N SER A 483 -1.37 21.44 9.03
CA SER A 483 -0.40 22.46 8.58
C SER A 483 -1.04 23.84 8.31
N GLU A 484 -0.28 24.90 8.56
CA GLU A 484 -0.65 26.30 8.24
C GLU A 484 -0.83 26.55 6.73
N SER A 485 -0.22 25.70 5.89
CA SER A 485 -0.22 25.79 4.42
C SER A 485 -1.33 24.98 3.73
N PHE A 486 -2.28 24.40 4.48
CA PHE A 486 -3.18 23.40 3.92
C PHE A 486 -4.24 23.99 2.97
N PRO A 487 -4.48 23.38 1.79
CA PRO A 487 -5.63 23.70 0.96
C PRO A 487 -6.92 23.41 1.74
N THR A 488 -7.79 24.41 1.92
CA THR A 488 -9.10 24.21 2.57
C THR A 488 -9.87 23.06 1.92
N TYR A 489 -10.80 22.42 2.64
CA TYR A 489 -11.68 21.37 2.08
C TYR A 489 -12.31 21.79 0.73
N LEU A 490 -12.58 23.08 0.53
CA LEU A 490 -13.02 23.66 -0.73
C LEU A 490 -11.98 23.54 -1.86
N SER A 491 -10.71 23.82 -1.58
CA SER A 491 -9.62 23.66 -2.54
C SER A 491 -9.41 22.20 -2.94
N ASN A 492 -9.57 21.25 -2.01
CA ASN A 492 -9.55 19.83 -2.35
C ASN A 492 -10.73 19.48 -3.27
N ALA A 493 -11.95 19.92 -2.95
CA ALA A 493 -13.11 19.70 -3.79
C ALA A 493 -12.95 20.28 -5.22
N ASP A 494 -12.39 21.48 -5.34
CA ASP A 494 -12.15 22.14 -6.64
C ASP A 494 -11.08 21.42 -7.46
N ASN A 495 -9.99 20.99 -6.82
CA ASN A 495 -8.92 20.21 -7.48
C ASN A 495 -9.45 18.88 -8.05
N LEU A 496 -10.36 18.20 -7.34
CA LEU A 496 -11.00 16.97 -7.83
C LEU A 496 -11.85 17.20 -9.09
N CYS A 497 -12.49 18.36 -9.20
CA CYS A 497 -13.28 18.77 -10.37
C CYS A 497 -12.45 19.42 -11.49
N SER A 498 -11.14 19.61 -11.29
CA SER A 498 -10.28 20.29 -12.25
C SER A 498 -10.08 19.50 -13.55
N VAL A 499 -9.67 20.21 -14.61
CA VAL A 499 -9.32 19.61 -15.92
C VAL A 499 -8.21 18.56 -15.77
N ASN A 500 -7.28 18.75 -14.83
CA ASN A 500 -6.19 17.80 -14.58
C ASN A 500 -6.71 16.41 -14.16
N SER A 501 -7.71 16.36 -13.29
CA SER A 501 -8.31 15.11 -12.80
C SER A 501 -9.04 14.35 -13.92
N ILE A 502 -9.72 15.10 -14.80
CA ILE A 502 -10.39 14.54 -15.99
C ILE A 502 -9.36 14.03 -17.02
N ASP A 503 -8.23 14.71 -17.17
CA ASP A 503 -7.17 14.27 -18.07
C ASP A 503 -6.50 12.99 -17.55
N ILE A 504 -6.30 12.85 -16.23
CA ILE A 504 -5.86 11.58 -15.61
C ILE A 504 -6.83 10.45 -15.94
N LEU A 505 -8.14 10.66 -15.79
CA LEU A 505 -9.17 9.67 -16.16
C LEU A 505 -9.06 9.23 -17.62
N LYS A 506 -8.93 10.19 -18.55
CA LYS A 506 -8.75 9.88 -19.99
C LYS A 506 -7.46 9.10 -20.24
N SER A 507 -6.38 9.45 -19.55
CA SER A 507 -5.11 8.76 -19.65
C SER A 507 -5.14 7.34 -19.09
N LEU A 508 -5.87 7.10 -18.00
CA LEU A 508 -6.11 5.75 -17.45
C LEU A 508 -6.89 4.87 -18.42
N LYS A 509 -7.94 5.42 -19.07
CA LYS A 509 -8.68 4.71 -20.13
C LYS A 509 -7.79 4.37 -21.33
N ARG A 510 -6.85 5.25 -21.70
CA ARG A 510 -5.86 4.97 -22.76
C ARG A 510 -4.83 3.93 -22.33
N LEU A 511 -4.50 3.84 -21.04
CA LEU A 511 -3.57 2.84 -20.51
C LEU A 511 -4.22 1.46 -20.44
N SER A 512 -5.49 1.36 -20.03
CA SER A 512 -6.23 0.09 -20.03
C SER A 512 -6.38 -0.47 -21.44
N GLN A 513 -6.68 0.38 -22.43
CA GLN A 513 -6.73 -0.04 -23.85
C GLN A 513 -5.38 -0.54 -24.39
N LYS A 514 -4.26 -0.11 -23.81
CA LYS A 514 -2.90 -0.50 -24.23
C LYS A 514 -2.37 -1.71 -23.48
N TYR A 515 -2.86 -1.94 -22.27
CA TYR A 515 -2.55 -3.07 -21.40
C TYR A 515 -3.87 -3.76 -21.02
N PRO A 516 -4.52 -4.47 -21.96
CA PRO A 516 -5.67 -5.28 -21.60
C PRO A 516 -5.21 -6.31 -20.56
N SER A 517 -5.82 -6.27 -19.39
CA SER A 517 -5.65 -7.27 -18.35
C SER A 517 -5.97 -8.63 -18.97
N SER A 518 -5.07 -9.62 -18.92
CA SER A 518 -5.46 -10.97 -19.36
C SER A 518 -6.63 -11.43 -18.50
N GLU A 519 -7.69 -11.95 -19.12
CA GLU A 519 -8.96 -12.42 -18.54
C GLU A 519 -8.76 -13.49 -17.44
N GLY A 520 -8.23 -13.07 -16.30
CA GLY A 520 -8.14 -13.83 -15.06
C GLY A 520 -9.17 -13.31 -14.08
N PRO A 521 -9.95 -14.19 -13.42
CA PRO A 521 -10.95 -13.75 -12.44
C PRO A 521 -10.26 -13.06 -11.26
N GLY A 522 -10.40 -11.75 -11.16
CA GLY A 522 -9.94 -10.94 -10.02
C GLY A 522 -9.00 -9.77 -10.33
N VAL A 523 -8.49 -9.61 -11.56
CA VAL A 523 -7.62 -8.47 -11.92
C VAL A 523 -8.50 -7.30 -12.39
N ARG A 524 -8.49 -6.18 -11.64
CA ARG A 524 -9.21 -4.97 -12.04
C ARG A 524 -8.58 -4.38 -13.30
N ASP A 525 -9.42 -4.06 -14.28
CA ASP A 525 -9.02 -3.17 -15.36
C ASP A 525 -8.61 -1.80 -14.79
N ILE A 526 -7.49 -1.28 -15.28
CA ILE A 526 -6.93 0.03 -14.89
C ILE A 526 -7.98 1.15 -15.09
N SER A 527 -8.88 1.00 -16.06
CA SER A 527 -9.98 1.94 -16.31
C SER A 527 -11.07 1.94 -15.25
N CYS A 528 -11.19 0.90 -14.44
CA CYS A 528 -12.20 0.77 -13.38
C CYS A 528 -11.67 1.27 -12.02
N CYS A 529 -10.40 1.65 -11.93
CA CYS A 529 -9.78 2.11 -10.68
C CYS A 529 -10.22 3.51 -10.26
N LEU A 530 -10.60 4.35 -11.22
CA LEU A 530 -11.11 5.70 -10.97
C LEU A 530 -12.24 6.02 -11.95
N THR A 531 -13.40 6.40 -11.42
CA THR A 531 -14.53 6.84 -12.23
C THR A 531 -14.80 8.34 -12.03
N LYS A 532 -15.49 8.95 -13.01
CA LYS A 532 -15.94 10.34 -12.91
C LYS A 532 -16.91 10.52 -11.73
N GLU A 533 -17.78 9.54 -11.51
CA GLU A 533 -18.70 9.48 -10.36
C GLU A 533 -17.95 9.60 -9.04
N GLN A 534 -16.93 8.76 -8.81
CA GLN A 534 -16.13 8.76 -7.58
C GLN A 534 -15.51 10.14 -7.29
N LEU A 535 -14.96 10.81 -8.31
CA LEU A 535 -14.38 12.15 -8.15
C LEU A 535 -15.45 13.20 -7.79
N LEU A 536 -16.60 13.19 -8.46
CA LEU A 536 -17.69 14.14 -8.23
C LEU A 536 -18.35 13.95 -6.86
N VAL A 537 -18.49 12.70 -6.41
CA VAL A 537 -19.07 12.42 -5.09
C VAL A 537 -18.06 12.76 -3.98
N ASN A 538 -16.78 12.42 -4.14
CA ASN A 538 -15.74 12.84 -3.19
C ASN A 538 -15.63 14.36 -3.08
N SER A 539 -15.73 15.09 -4.20
CA SER A 539 -15.74 16.56 -4.18
C SER A 539 -17.00 17.11 -3.48
N LEU A 540 -18.16 16.49 -3.67
CA LEU A 540 -19.40 16.85 -2.96
C LEU A 540 -19.29 16.62 -1.44
N LEU A 541 -18.68 15.50 -1.01
CA LEU A 541 -18.45 15.19 0.41
C LEU A 541 -17.48 16.18 1.07
N TYR A 542 -16.42 16.58 0.38
CA TYR A 542 -15.49 17.62 0.85
C TYR A 542 -16.17 18.99 0.91
N LEU A 543 -16.96 19.35 -0.10
CA LEU A 543 -17.75 20.58 -0.10
C LEU A 543 -18.75 20.60 1.05
N ARG A 544 -19.41 19.48 1.34
CA ARG A 544 -20.29 19.35 2.51
C ARG A 544 -19.53 19.65 3.80
N SER A 545 -18.38 19.02 3.98
CA SER A 545 -17.53 19.19 5.17
C SER A 545 -17.08 20.64 5.34
N HIS A 546 -16.75 21.32 4.24
CA HIS A 546 -16.41 22.74 4.20
C HIS A 546 -17.59 23.61 4.66
N VAL A 547 -18.75 23.49 4.03
CA VAL A 547 -19.94 24.32 4.31
C VAL A 547 -20.43 24.11 5.74
N LEU A 548 -20.43 22.87 6.24
CA LEU A 548 -20.80 22.59 7.64
C LEU A 548 -19.80 23.17 8.65
N SER A 549 -18.50 23.14 8.33
CA SER A 549 -17.48 23.78 9.20
C SER A 549 -17.58 25.30 9.22
N LYS A 550 -17.93 25.91 8.08
CA LYS A 550 -18.04 27.37 7.93
C LYS A 550 -19.37 27.91 8.43
N GLY A 551 -20.44 27.11 8.33
CA GLY A 551 -21.82 27.51 8.68
C GLY A 551 -22.53 28.35 7.60
N GLU A 552 -21.87 28.58 6.46
CA GLU A 552 -22.42 29.34 5.32
C GLU A 552 -21.88 28.81 3.98
N MET A 553 -22.58 29.11 2.89
CA MET A 553 -22.18 28.74 1.53
C MET A 553 -21.75 29.97 0.74
N ASP A 554 -20.44 30.16 0.61
CA ASP A 554 -19.86 31.25 -0.19
C ASP A 554 -20.20 31.14 -1.67
N GLN A 555 -20.08 32.27 -2.40
CA GLN A 555 -20.28 32.28 -3.86
C GLN A 555 -19.39 31.27 -4.60
N LYS A 556 -18.15 31.04 -4.14
CA LYS A 556 -17.25 30.03 -4.72
C LYS A 556 -17.78 28.62 -4.47
N SER A 557 -18.14 28.31 -3.22
CA SER A 557 -18.72 27.03 -2.81
C SER A 557 -20.04 26.75 -3.53
N LEU A 558 -20.90 27.75 -3.70
CA LEU A 558 -22.16 27.65 -4.44
C LEU A 558 -21.92 27.32 -5.92
N LYS A 559 -20.97 27.99 -6.58
CA LYS A 559 -20.62 27.72 -7.99
C LYS A 559 -20.14 26.28 -8.17
N LEU A 560 -19.26 25.82 -7.28
CA LEU A 560 -18.76 24.44 -7.30
C LEU A 560 -19.88 23.43 -7.02
N PHE A 561 -20.74 23.70 -6.03
CA PHE A 561 -21.90 22.85 -5.71
C PHE A 561 -22.85 22.68 -6.90
N ARG A 562 -23.21 23.78 -7.58
CA ARG A 562 -24.05 23.73 -8.79
C ARG A 562 -23.37 22.99 -9.93
N HIS A 563 -22.06 23.21 -10.13
CA HIS A 563 -21.28 22.49 -11.14
C HIS A 563 -21.31 20.97 -10.91
N ILE A 564 -21.07 20.53 -9.66
CA ILE A 564 -21.07 19.10 -9.30
C ILE A 564 -22.46 18.50 -9.49
N CYS A 565 -23.52 19.14 -8.98
CA CYS A 565 -24.89 18.66 -9.14
C CYS A 565 -25.27 18.53 -10.63
N GLN A 566 -24.98 19.55 -11.44
CA GLN A 566 -25.25 19.51 -12.87
C GLN A 566 -24.46 18.41 -13.58
N ALA A 567 -23.18 18.21 -13.21
CA ALA A 567 -22.34 17.17 -13.81
C ALA A 567 -22.86 15.75 -13.53
N LEU A 568 -23.39 15.51 -12.32
CA LEU A 568 -24.00 14.24 -11.94
C LEU A 568 -25.35 14.02 -12.65
N ILE A 569 -26.17 15.07 -12.77
CA ILE A 569 -27.45 14.99 -13.48
C ILE A 569 -27.24 14.69 -14.96
N ASN A 570 -26.24 15.30 -15.59
CA ASN A 570 -25.90 15.01 -16.97
C ASN A 570 -25.44 13.55 -17.17
N ASP A 571 -24.85 12.91 -16.15
CA ASP A 571 -24.48 11.49 -16.21
C ASP A 571 -25.69 10.59 -15.96
N TRP A 572 -26.62 10.98 -15.07
CA TRP A 572 -27.92 10.33 -14.89
C TRP A 572 -28.77 10.37 -16.17
N ASP A 573 -28.82 11.51 -16.86
CA ASP A 573 -29.54 11.66 -18.14
C ASP A 573 -29.04 10.72 -19.22
N LYS A 574 -27.72 10.55 -19.30
CA LYS A 574 -27.12 9.58 -20.22
C LYS A 574 -27.57 8.17 -19.85
N GLN A 575 -27.48 7.79 -18.58
CA GLN A 575 -27.90 6.46 -18.10
C GLN A 575 -29.38 6.20 -18.41
N GLU A 576 -30.23 7.18 -18.18
CA GLU A 576 -31.67 7.08 -18.41
C GLU A 576 -32.00 7.04 -19.92
N SER A 577 -31.30 7.82 -20.76
CA SER A 577 -31.46 7.73 -22.22
C SER A 577 -31.02 6.36 -22.77
N THR A 578 -29.93 5.79 -22.26
CA THR A 578 -29.48 4.44 -22.64
C THR A 578 -30.49 3.39 -22.21
N LYS A 579 -31.05 3.51 -21.00
CA LYS A 579 -32.08 2.59 -20.51
C LYS A 579 -33.32 2.60 -21.41
N ARG A 580 -33.81 3.80 -21.77
CA ARG A 580 -34.95 3.94 -22.70
C ARG A 580 -34.66 3.35 -24.08
N GLU A 581 -33.42 3.46 -24.56
CA GLU A 581 -33.04 2.89 -25.85
C GLU A 581 -32.97 1.35 -25.77
N CYS A 582 -32.40 0.80 -24.70
CA CYS A 582 -32.42 -0.65 -24.41
C CYS A 582 -33.86 -1.16 -24.31
N GLU A 583 -34.73 -0.51 -23.54
CA GLU A 583 -36.16 -0.88 -23.40
C GLU A 583 -36.90 -0.83 -24.76
N LYS A 584 -36.56 0.12 -25.64
CA LYS A 584 -37.09 0.16 -27.01
C LYS A 584 -36.58 -1.01 -27.86
N GLN A 585 -35.30 -1.36 -27.74
CA GLN A 585 -34.70 -2.49 -28.44
C GLN A 585 -35.29 -3.83 -27.94
N GLU A 586 -35.41 -4.02 -26.63
CA GLU A 586 -36.04 -5.18 -26.01
C GLU A 586 -37.51 -5.27 -26.39
N SER A 587 -38.29 -4.19 -26.26
CA SER A 587 -39.70 -4.18 -26.68
C SER A 587 -39.89 -4.41 -28.18
N SER A 588 -38.88 -4.10 -29.01
CA SER A 588 -38.88 -4.45 -30.44
C SER A 588 -38.59 -5.94 -30.69
N LEU A 589 -37.73 -6.57 -29.87
CA LEU A 589 -37.44 -8.01 -29.89
C LEU A 589 -38.61 -8.84 -29.34
N TYR A 590 -39.24 -8.40 -28.24
CA TYR A 590 -40.36 -9.09 -27.58
C TYR A 590 -41.69 -8.95 -28.33
N LYS A 591 -41.87 -7.93 -29.17
CA LYS A 591 -43.05 -7.80 -30.05
C LYS A 591 -43.27 -9.02 -30.97
N TYR A 592 -42.24 -9.83 -31.22
CA TYR A 592 -42.36 -11.07 -32.00
C TYR A 592 -42.70 -12.32 -31.17
N ARG A 593 -42.69 -12.27 -29.82
CA ARG A 593 -42.85 -13.47 -28.98
C ARG A 593 -43.98 -13.49 -27.95
N SER A 594 -44.69 -12.42 -27.62
CA SER A 594 -45.63 -12.47 -26.47
C SER A 594 -47.04 -11.90 -26.71
N LYS A 595 -48.04 -12.80 -26.69
CA LYS A 595 -49.39 -12.49 -26.17
C LYS A 595 -49.83 -13.38 -25.00
N THR A 596 -49.02 -14.36 -24.59
CA THR A 596 -49.39 -15.34 -23.54
C THR A 596 -48.50 -15.32 -22.27
N HIS A 597 -47.44 -14.52 -22.20
CA HIS A 597 -46.45 -14.55 -21.09
C HIS A 597 -46.46 -13.34 -20.13
N ASN A 598 -47.42 -12.42 -20.24
CA ASN A 598 -47.38 -11.19 -19.44
C ASN A 598 -47.75 -11.37 -17.95
N ILE A 599 -48.33 -12.50 -17.56
CA ILE A 599 -48.75 -12.77 -16.17
C ILE A 599 -47.59 -13.38 -15.38
N ASP A 600 -46.86 -14.32 -15.99
CA ASP A 600 -45.71 -15.00 -15.38
C ASP A 600 -44.57 -14.00 -15.03
N LEU A 601 -44.35 -12.98 -15.87
CA LEU A 601 -43.30 -11.97 -15.65
C LEU A 601 -43.51 -11.12 -14.38
N ALA A 602 -44.75 -10.85 -13.99
CA ALA A 602 -45.05 -10.06 -12.79
C ALA A 602 -44.85 -10.87 -11.50
N GLU A 603 -45.25 -12.15 -11.51
CA GLU A 603 -45.03 -13.05 -10.38
C GLU A 603 -43.54 -13.37 -10.21
N GLU A 604 -42.80 -13.54 -11.31
CA GLU A 604 -41.34 -13.69 -11.31
C GLU A 604 -40.61 -12.42 -10.80
N GLU A 605 -41.13 -11.22 -11.07
CA GLU A 605 -40.62 -9.97 -10.50
C GLU A 605 -40.83 -9.90 -8.97
N ASP A 606 -42.04 -10.23 -8.51
CA ASP A 606 -42.37 -10.24 -7.09
C ASP A 606 -41.54 -11.29 -6.32
N GLU A 607 -41.31 -12.47 -6.90
CA GLU A 607 -40.46 -13.49 -6.30
C GLU A 607 -38.98 -13.05 -6.25
N ARG A 608 -38.47 -12.42 -7.31
CA ARG A 608 -37.10 -11.86 -7.30
C ARG A 608 -36.94 -10.78 -6.24
N GLU A 609 -37.92 -9.88 -6.09
CA GLU A 609 -37.91 -8.89 -5.02
C GLU A 609 -37.99 -9.53 -3.64
N PHE A 610 -38.75 -10.61 -3.48
CA PHE A 610 -38.82 -11.37 -2.25
C PHE A 610 -37.47 -12.02 -1.89
N ARG A 611 -36.80 -12.65 -2.86
CA ARG A 611 -35.47 -13.28 -2.66
C ARG A 611 -34.38 -12.27 -2.32
N LYS A 612 -34.41 -11.07 -2.92
CA LYS A 612 -33.50 -9.95 -2.53
C LYS A 612 -33.70 -9.51 -1.08
N ARG A 613 -34.93 -9.63 -0.55
CA ARG A 613 -35.28 -9.25 0.83
C ARG A 613 -34.95 -10.36 1.83
N TYR A 614 -35.09 -11.61 1.42
CA TYR A 614 -34.85 -12.80 2.25
C TYR A 614 -33.94 -13.78 1.51
N PRO A 615 -32.62 -13.52 1.50
CA PRO A 615 -31.67 -14.43 0.86
C PRO A 615 -31.64 -15.78 1.56
N VAL A 616 -31.52 -16.85 0.79
CA VAL A 616 -31.36 -18.23 1.29
C VAL A 616 -29.91 -18.65 1.10
N TYR A 617 -29.26 -19.13 2.16
CA TYR A 617 -27.81 -19.41 2.19
C TYR A 617 -27.47 -20.91 2.08
N ASP A 618 -28.42 -21.73 1.65
CA ASP A 618 -28.24 -23.19 1.57
C ASP A 618 -27.18 -23.58 0.52
N LYS A 619 -26.96 -22.71 -0.48
CA LYS A 619 -25.94 -22.87 -1.51
C LYS A 619 -24.51 -22.95 -0.95
N ASP A 620 -24.24 -22.25 0.15
CA ASP A 620 -22.91 -22.25 0.79
C ASP A 620 -22.56 -23.63 1.41
N PHE A 621 -23.55 -24.52 1.59
CA PHE A 621 -23.42 -25.84 2.21
C PHE A 621 -24.01 -26.97 1.35
N ALA A 622 -24.25 -26.72 0.05
CA ALA A 622 -24.92 -27.65 -0.85
C ALA A 622 -24.19 -29.01 -0.97
N ASP A 623 -22.87 -29.03 -0.82
CA ASP A 623 -22.01 -30.22 -0.78
C ASP A 623 -22.18 -31.07 0.50
N ILE A 624 -22.71 -30.49 1.58
CA ILE A 624 -22.85 -31.12 2.91
C ILE A 624 -24.31 -31.55 3.20
N ILE A 625 -25.29 -30.86 2.61
CA ILE A 625 -26.72 -31.03 2.93
C ILE A 625 -27.39 -32.19 2.16
N THR A 626 -27.23 -32.35 0.83
CA THR A 626 -27.98 -33.42 0.10
C THR A 626 -27.41 -33.84 -1.28
N LYS A 627 -27.66 -35.11 -1.66
CA LYS A 627 -27.47 -35.66 -3.03
C LYS A 627 -28.30 -34.86 -4.04
N PRO A 628 -27.78 -34.63 -5.26
CA PRO A 628 -28.45 -33.79 -6.24
C PRO A 628 -29.73 -34.45 -6.77
N THR A 629 -30.88 -33.78 -6.60
CA THR A 629 -32.13 -34.13 -7.30
C THR A 629 -32.30 -33.15 -8.47
N LEU A 630 -32.80 -33.62 -9.62
CA LEU A 630 -32.91 -32.82 -10.85
C LEU A 630 -33.74 -31.53 -10.68
N GLU A 631 -34.70 -31.52 -9.76
CA GLU A 631 -35.53 -30.35 -9.43
C GLU A 631 -34.70 -29.23 -8.77
N THR A 632 -33.72 -29.58 -7.93
CA THR A 632 -32.81 -28.61 -7.30
C THR A 632 -31.88 -27.96 -8.31
N TYR A 633 -31.52 -28.64 -9.41
CA TYR A 633 -30.71 -28.07 -10.48
C TYR A 633 -31.45 -27.00 -11.28
N MET A 634 -32.76 -27.19 -11.50
CA MET A 634 -33.59 -26.23 -12.25
C MET A 634 -33.93 -24.97 -11.43
N GLU A 635 -34.06 -25.08 -10.11
CA GLU A 635 -34.22 -23.93 -9.20
C GLU A 635 -32.88 -23.24 -8.83
N SER A 636 -31.74 -23.92 -9.02
CA SER A 636 -30.41 -23.41 -8.62
C SER A 636 -29.72 -22.48 -9.63
N MET A 637 -30.23 -22.39 -10.86
CA MET A 637 -29.75 -21.44 -11.85
C MET A 637 -30.28 -20.05 -11.47
N ASP A 638 -29.56 -19.35 -10.59
CA ASP A 638 -29.79 -17.91 -10.44
C ASP A 638 -29.51 -17.27 -11.82
N PRO A 639 -30.40 -16.40 -12.32
CA PRO A 639 -30.10 -15.58 -13.50
C PRO A 639 -28.92 -14.63 -13.29
N GLU A 640 -28.39 -14.51 -12.06
CA GLU A 640 -27.30 -13.60 -11.72
C GLU A 640 -25.95 -13.99 -12.38
N ASP A 641 -25.75 -15.27 -12.74
CA ASP A 641 -24.52 -15.71 -13.44
C ASP A 641 -24.54 -15.49 -14.97
N GLN A 642 -25.64 -14.96 -15.52
CA GLN A 642 -25.77 -14.58 -16.93
C GLN A 642 -26.20 -13.12 -17.15
N GLU A 643 -26.00 -12.25 -16.16
CA GLU A 643 -26.09 -10.81 -16.37
C GLU A 643 -24.69 -10.25 -16.69
N ASP A 644 -24.30 -10.29 -17.97
CA ASP A 644 -23.56 -9.17 -18.56
C ASP A 644 -24.49 -7.93 -18.60
N ALA A 645 -24.99 -7.52 -17.44
CA ALA A 645 -25.82 -6.35 -17.28
C ALA A 645 -24.93 -5.12 -17.42
N HIS A 646 -25.36 -4.18 -18.28
CA HIS A 646 -24.76 -2.86 -18.38
C HIS A 646 -24.57 -2.26 -16.98
N VAL A 647 -23.32 -2.21 -16.51
CA VAL A 647 -23.00 -1.60 -15.22
C VAL A 647 -23.52 -0.16 -15.23
N PRO A 648 -24.44 0.21 -14.33
CA PRO A 648 -25.04 1.52 -14.34
C PRO A 648 -23.96 2.60 -14.14
N VAL A 649 -24.08 3.71 -14.87
CA VAL A 649 -23.11 4.82 -14.81
C VAL A 649 -23.10 5.49 -13.43
N LEU A 650 -24.25 5.51 -12.74
CA LEU A 650 -24.40 5.94 -11.34
C LEU A 650 -25.03 4.82 -10.51
N SER A 651 -24.43 4.54 -9.36
CA SER A 651 -24.97 3.56 -8.41
C SER A 651 -26.19 4.13 -7.65
N GLN A 652 -27.03 3.24 -7.12
CA GLN A 652 -28.19 3.63 -6.31
C GLN A 652 -27.78 4.35 -5.01
N SER A 653 -26.70 3.93 -4.37
CA SER A 653 -26.19 4.58 -3.16
C SER A 653 -25.62 5.98 -3.46
N THR A 654 -24.99 6.17 -4.62
CA THR A 654 -24.60 7.50 -5.11
C THR A 654 -25.78 8.42 -5.24
N MET A 655 -26.84 7.96 -5.89
CA MET A 655 -28.04 8.78 -6.08
C MET A 655 -28.62 9.22 -4.73
N GLN A 656 -28.73 8.31 -3.77
CA GLN A 656 -29.21 8.64 -2.42
C GLN A 656 -28.32 9.66 -1.71
N ALA A 657 -27.00 9.44 -1.71
CA ALA A 657 -26.06 10.33 -1.06
C ALA A 657 -26.08 11.75 -1.65
N VAL A 658 -26.19 11.89 -2.97
CA VAL A 658 -26.28 13.20 -3.63
C VAL A 658 -27.53 13.95 -3.17
N ILE A 659 -28.67 13.26 -3.09
CA ILE A 659 -29.95 13.83 -2.66
C ILE A 659 -29.88 14.27 -1.20
N ASP A 660 -29.34 13.42 -0.32
CA ASP A 660 -29.22 13.73 1.11
C ASP A 660 -28.27 14.89 1.37
N ILE A 661 -27.14 14.94 0.67
CA ILE A 661 -26.18 16.06 0.78
C ILE A 661 -26.81 17.35 0.23
N HIS A 662 -27.52 17.29 -0.91
CA HIS A 662 -28.23 18.45 -1.47
C HIS A 662 -29.27 18.98 -0.48
N LYS A 663 -30.15 18.11 0.03
CA LYS A 663 -31.15 18.42 1.06
C LYS A 663 -30.49 19.07 2.28
N GLN A 664 -29.44 18.46 2.83
CA GLN A 664 -28.76 18.94 4.01
C GLN A 664 -28.15 20.33 3.80
N LEU A 665 -27.42 20.54 2.69
CA LEU A 665 -26.74 21.80 2.43
C LEU A 665 -27.70 22.93 2.12
N VAL A 666 -28.71 22.67 1.29
CA VAL A 666 -29.65 23.69 0.85
C VAL A 666 -30.56 24.13 1.99
N LEU A 667 -31.09 23.19 2.78
CA LEU A 667 -31.98 23.53 3.91
C LEU A 667 -31.24 24.25 5.05
N SER A 668 -29.95 23.98 5.25
CA SER A 668 -29.14 24.58 6.33
C SER A 668 -28.58 25.96 5.97
N THR A 669 -28.37 26.25 4.68
CA THR A 669 -27.72 27.49 4.23
C THR A 669 -28.67 28.52 3.65
N ALA A 670 -29.83 28.12 3.10
CA ALA A 670 -30.82 29.06 2.58
C ALA A 670 -31.37 29.94 3.71
N ARG A 671 -31.34 31.26 3.51
CA ARG A 671 -31.92 32.24 4.43
C ARG A 671 -32.79 33.22 3.64
N SER A 672 -34.03 33.42 4.08
CA SER A 672 -34.93 34.46 3.59
C SER A 672 -35.73 35.02 4.76
N LEU A 673 -36.48 36.11 4.56
CA LEU A 673 -37.34 36.69 5.60
C LEU A 673 -38.38 35.72 6.16
N TRP A 674 -38.79 34.74 5.37
CA TRP A 674 -39.83 33.75 5.71
C TRP A 674 -39.27 32.35 5.99
N TYR A 675 -38.02 32.08 5.65
CA TYR A 675 -37.35 30.80 5.89
C TYR A 675 -36.06 31.01 6.68
N HIS A 676 -36.10 30.60 7.93
CA HIS A 676 -34.95 30.49 8.82
C HIS A 676 -34.98 29.12 9.49
N ASN A 677 -33.97 28.31 9.17
CA ASN A 677 -33.74 27.05 9.86
C ASN A 677 -32.32 27.06 10.44
N ASN A 678 -32.17 26.57 11.67
CA ASN A 678 -30.85 26.46 12.26
C ASN A 678 -30.13 25.26 11.64
N PRO A 679 -28.86 25.40 11.20
CA PRO A 679 -28.12 24.27 10.69
C PRO A 679 -27.98 23.20 11.78
N PRO A 680 -28.12 21.90 11.47
CA PRO A 680 -27.78 20.86 12.42
C PRO A 680 -26.28 20.98 12.78
N PRO A 681 -25.88 20.66 14.03
CA PRO A 681 -24.47 20.71 14.42
C PRO A 681 -23.64 19.78 13.53
N HIS A 682 -22.44 20.22 13.13
CA HIS A 682 -21.55 19.39 12.33
C HIS A 682 -21.16 18.13 13.12
N GLN A 683 -21.37 16.96 12.53
CA GLN A 683 -21.07 15.67 13.16
C GLN A 683 -19.77 15.09 12.61
N ILE A 684 -18.99 14.44 13.47
CA ILE A 684 -17.72 13.79 13.11
C ILE A 684 -17.91 12.80 11.95
N LYS A 685 -19.05 12.11 11.90
CA LYS A 685 -19.41 11.15 10.85
C LYS A 685 -19.29 11.72 9.43
N HIS A 686 -19.56 13.02 9.24
CA HIS A 686 -19.53 13.62 7.90
C HIS A 686 -18.11 13.76 7.36
N TYR A 687 -17.14 14.01 8.23
CA TYR A 687 -15.72 14.09 7.90
C TYR A 687 -15.14 12.69 7.71
N LEU A 688 -15.53 11.74 8.56
CA LEU A 688 -15.10 10.35 8.45
C LEU A 688 -15.63 9.69 7.17
N SER A 689 -16.88 9.95 6.77
CA SER A 689 -17.41 9.38 5.52
C SER A 689 -16.71 9.97 4.28
N ALA A 690 -16.40 11.27 4.30
CA ALA A 690 -15.61 11.92 3.25
C ALA A 690 -14.21 11.29 3.13
N PHE A 691 -13.55 11.08 4.28
CA PHE A 691 -12.25 10.45 4.37
C PHE A 691 -12.27 8.98 3.90
N LEU A 692 -13.25 8.17 4.32
CA LEU A 692 -13.29 6.76 3.94
C LEU A 692 -13.60 6.56 2.46
N SER A 693 -14.51 7.35 1.90
CA SER A 693 -14.79 7.34 0.45
C SER A 693 -13.56 7.76 -0.36
N SER A 694 -12.84 8.80 0.07
CA SER A 694 -11.62 9.23 -0.59
C SER A 694 -10.47 8.23 -0.43
N TYR A 695 -10.39 7.56 0.72
CA TYR A 695 -9.45 6.47 0.99
C TYR A 695 -9.72 5.27 0.08
N GLN A 696 -10.98 4.87 -0.09
CA GLN A 696 -11.39 3.79 -0.99
C GLN A 696 -10.94 4.04 -2.44
N THR A 697 -11.24 5.23 -2.95
CA THR A 697 -10.88 5.62 -4.31
C THR A 697 -9.36 5.65 -4.49
N SER A 698 -8.62 6.13 -3.49
CA SER A 698 -7.18 6.29 -3.59
C SER A 698 -6.40 4.99 -3.36
N ALA A 699 -6.90 4.08 -2.53
CA ALA A 699 -6.29 2.77 -2.33
C ALA A 699 -6.20 2.00 -3.66
N ALA A 700 -7.29 2.01 -4.44
CA ALA A 700 -7.32 1.40 -5.78
C ALA A 700 -6.33 2.07 -6.76
N LEU A 701 -6.18 3.40 -6.70
CA LEU A 701 -5.21 4.13 -7.51
C LEU A 701 -3.77 3.82 -7.11
N ILE A 702 -3.45 3.81 -5.81
CA ILE A 702 -2.09 3.56 -5.31
C ILE A 702 -1.66 2.13 -5.66
N GLU A 703 -2.53 1.13 -5.47
CA GLU A 703 -2.23 -0.27 -5.79
C GLU A 703 -1.76 -0.46 -7.24
N GLN A 704 -2.38 0.24 -8.19
CA GLN A 704 -2.07 0.09 -9.62
C GLN A 704 -0.98 1.07 -10.11
N LEU A 705 -0.85 2.26 -9.50
CA LEU A 705 0.01 3.34 -10.00
C LEU A 705 1.23 3.64 -9.12
N TYR A 706 1.43 2.96 -7.99
CA TYR A 706 2.61 3.16 -7.14
C TYR A 706 3.97 3.15 -7.86
N PRO A 707 4.20 2.37 -8.96
CA PRO A 707 5.49 2.39 -9.66
C PRO A 707 5.82 3.75 -10.30
N LEU A 708 4.80 4.57 -10.54
CA LEU A 708 4.89 5.87 -11.20
C LEU A 708 4.91 7.04 -10.20
N ILE A 709 4.67 6.76 -8.91
CA ILE A 709 4.53 7.76 -7.86
C ILE A 709 5.81 7.78 -7.02
N GLY A 710 6.32 8.98 -6.74
CA GLY A 710 7.49 9.19 -5.89
C GLY A 710 7.24 8.88 -4.41
N SER A 711 8.32 8.53 -3.70
CA SER A 711 8.31 8.23 -2.25
C SER A 711 7.90 9.41 -1.37
N GLU A 712 7.93 10.65 -1.86
CA GLU A 712 7.51 11.85 -1.12
C GLU A 712 6.04 11.78 -0.69
N LEU A 713 5.22 11.03 -1.43
CA LEU A 713 3.82 10.84 -1.08
C LEU A 713 3.68 10.12 0.27
N ASN A 714 4.61 9.24 0.63
CA ASN A 714 4.49 8.45 1.87
C ASN A 714 4.41 9.35 3.11
N ASP A 715 5.22 10.41 3.17
CA ASP A 715 5.26 11.33 4.33
C ASP A 715 3.93 12.04 4.57
N HIS A 716 3.20 12.33 3.50
CA HIS A 716 1.92 13.00 3.57
C HIS A 716 0.76 12.05 3.90
N LEU A 717 0.93 10.74 3.65
CA LEU A 717 -0.11 9.74 3.82
C LEU A 717 -0.07 9.02 5.18
N LEU A 718 0.99 9.15 5.98
CA LEU A 718 1.10 8.48 7.28
C LEU A 718 -0.10 8.76 8.21
N GLY A 719 -0.53 10.03 8.30
CA GLY A 719 -1.69 10.41 9.11
C GLY A 719 -2.98 9.73 8.64
N SER A 720 -3.16 9.61 7.32
CA SER A 720 -4.33 8.98 6.71
C SER A 720 -4.36 7.48 6.98
N GLN A 721 -3.20 6.83 6.87
CA GLN A 721 -3.04 5.40 7.14
C GLN A 721 -3.29 5.09 8.61
N MET A 722 -2.82 5.95 9.53
CA MET A 722 -3.11 5.82 10.96
C MET A 722 -4.60 5.92 11.26
N LEU A 723 -5.28 6.91 10.67
CA LEU A 723 -6.72 7.08 10.88
C LEU A 723 -7.51 5.89 10.30
N ALA A 724 -7.19 5.44 9.09
CA ALA A 724 -7.82 4.26 8.51
C ALA A 724 -7.61 3.01 9.37
N ALA A 725 -6.38 2.79 9.87
CA ALA A 725 -6.06 1.67 10.76
C ALA A 725 -6.85 1.74 12.07
N THR A 726 -6.95 2.91 12.70
CA THR A 726 -7.71 3.08 13.96
C THR A 726 -9.21 2.92 13.76
N LEU A 727 -9.77 3.42 12.66
CA LEU A 727 -11.18 3.19 12.30
C LEU A 727 -11.47 1.70 12.10
N LEU A 728 -10.61 0.99 11.37
CA LEU A 728 -10.69 -0.47 11.18
C LEU A 728 -10.55 -1.24 12.49
N GLN A 729 -9.65 -0.83 13.37
CA GLN A 729 -9.52 -1.45 14.69
C GLN A 729 -10.79 -1.26 15.52
N ASN A 730 -11.39 -0.07 15.50
CA ASN A 730 -12.61 0.21 16.25
C ASN A 730 -13.82 -0.55 15.67
N THR A 731 -13.92 -0.70 14.34
CA THR A 731 -15.00 -1.45 13.70
C THR A 731 -14.89 -2.94 13.98
N VAL A 732 -13.68 -3.51 13.87
CA VAL A 732 -13.44 -4.92 14.20
C VAL A 732 -13.64 -5.15 15.70
N SER A 733 -13.06 -4.36 16.59
CA SER A 733 -13.19 -4.55 18.05
C SER A 733 -14.56 -4.15 18.61
N SER A 734 -15.42 -3.52 17.81
CA SER A 734 -16.72 -2.97 18.24
C SER A 734 -16.62 -2.08 19.48
N ASN A 735 -15.48 -1.39 19.66
CA ASN A 735 -15.20 -0.62 20.86
C ASN A 735 -15.95 0.72 20.83
N THR A 736 -17.10 0.79 21.51
CA THR A 736 -17.96 1.97 21.57
C THR A 736 -17.41 3.11 22.43
N ALA A 737 -16.27 2.92 23.11
CA ALA A 737 -15.68 3.93 23.99
C ALA A 737 -15.04 5.10 23.23
N THR A 738 -14.71 4.94 21.94
CA THR A 738 -14.09 5.98 21.12
C THR A 738 -15.11 6.60 20.16
N SER A 739 -15.06 7.93 19.96
CA SER A 739 -15.93 8.65 19.03
C SER A 739 -15.58 8.43 17.54
N LEU A 740 -14.64 7.52 17.25
CA LEU A 740 -14.10 7.21 15.91
C LEU A 740 -14.71 5.92 15.38
N ILE A 741 -16.03 5.88 15.29
CA ILE A 741 -16.81 4.80 14.69
C ILE A 741 -17.77 5.43 13.69
N LEU A 742 -17.91 4.83 12.50
CA LEU A 742 -19.00 5.18 11.60
C LEU A 742 -20.25 4.40 12.05
N PRO A 743 -21.30 5.06 12.59
CA PRO A 743 -22.55 4.37 12.87
C PRO A 743 -23.24 3.99 11.56
N HIS A 744 -23.93 2.86 11.55
CA HIS A 744 -24.86 2.52 10.48
C HIS A 744 -26.04 3.52 10.50
N GLU A 745 -26.39 4.09 9.35
CA GLU A 745 -27.55 4.99 9.23
C GLU A 745 -28.79 4.15 8.90
N GLY A 746 -29.89 4.40 9.63
CA GLY A 746 -31.16 3.70 9.42
C GLY A 746 -31.39 2.48 10.33
N PRO A 747 -32.62 1.95 10.34
CA PRO A 747 -33.02 0.76 11.08
C PRO A 747 -32.19 -0.49 10.70
N TYR A 748 -31.90 -1.33 11.70
CA TYR A 748 -31.13 -2.56 11.48
C TYR A 748 -31.94 -3.62 10.75
N VAL A 749 -31.40 -4.15 9.64
CA VAL A 749 -31.99 -5.22 8.83
C VAL A 749 -31.22 -6.52 9.05
N PHE A 750 -31.82 -7.46 9.78
CA PHE A 750 -31.18 -8.72 10.17
C PHE A 750 -30.60 -9.55 9.00
N TYR A 751 -31.32 -9.61 7.86
CA TYR A 751 -30.96 -10.47 6.74
C TYR A 751 -29.90 -9.86 5.81
N GLN A 752 -29.62 -8.56 5.92
CA GLN A 752 -28.76 -7.83 4.99
C GLN A 752 -27.57 -7.16 5.68
N HIS A 753 -27.74 -6.68 6.93
CA HIS A 753 -26.71 -5.93 7.64
C HIS A 753 -25.85 -6.82 8.54
N PRO A 754 -24.52 -6.64 8.56
CA PRO A 754 -23.64 -7.35 9.47
C PRO A 754 -23.82 -6.90 10.93
N ASN A 755 -23.53 -7.80 11.87
CA ASN A 755 -23.46 -7.49 13.29
C ASN A 755 -22.21 -8.14 13.92
N ILE A 756 -21.11 -7.40 13.90
CA ILE A 756 -19.78 -7.88 14.30
C ILE A 756 -19.76 -8.33 15.77
N GLN A 757 -20.46 -7.62 16.66
CA GLN A 757 -20.49 -7.94 18.10
C GLN A 757 -21.05 -9.34 18.39
N GLU A 758 -22.12 -9.72 17.69
CA GLU A 758 -22.72 -11.04 17.84
C GLU A 758 -21.88 -12.12 17.15
N VAL A 759 -21.33 -11.84 15.97
CA VAL A 759 -20.44 -12.78 15.26
C VAL A 759 -19.18 -13.10 16.07
N GLN A 760 -18.63 -12.14 16.82
CA GLN A 760 -17.47 -12.37 17.69
C GLN A 760 -17.74 -13.39 18.80
N LYS A 761 -18.95 -13.38 19.38
CA LYS A 761 -19.34 -14.38 20.40
C LYS A 761 -19.37 -15.79 19.83
N CYS A 762 -19.75 -15.92 18.55
CA CYS A 762 -19.81 -17.21 17.86
C CYS A 762 -18.44 -17.87 17.70
N GLN A 763 -17.38 -17.09 17.45
CA GLN A 763 -16.03 -17.66 17.25
C GLN A 763 -15.54 -18.47 18.45
N GLU A 764 -15.72 -17.96 19.69
CA GLU A 764 -15.22 -18.65 20.88
C GLU A 764 -15.93 -20.00 21.08
N VAL A 765 -17.26 -20.03 20.88
CA VAL A 765 -18.06 -21.27 20.93
C VAL A 765 -17.58 -22.26 19.86
N LEU A 766 -17.38 -21.80 18.62
CA LEU A 766 -16.88 -22.64 17.52
C LEU A 766 -15.45 -23.15 17.77
N ARG A 767 -14.58 -22.34 18.38
CA ARG A 767 -13.20 -22.71 18.72
C ARG A 767 -13.15 -23.79 19.79
N CYS A 768 -13.90 -23.62 20.88
CA CYS A 768 -14.05 -24.64 21.92
C CYS A 768 -14.61 -25.95 21.35
N PHE A 769 -15.62 -25.84 20.49
CA PHE A 769 -16.21 -27.01 19.86
C PHE A 769 -15.23 -27.74 18.93
N ARG A 770 -14.50 -27.01 18.08
CA ARG A 770 -13.46 -27.56 17.19
C ARG A 770 -12.36 -28.28 17.97
N ASN A 771 -11.88 -27.70 19.07
CA ASN A 771 -10.84 -28.34 19.90
C ASN A 771 -11.31 -29.67 20.48
N SER A 772 -12.56 -29.74 20.95
CA SER A 772 -13.15 -30.97 21.47
C SER A 772 -13.32 -32.02 20.38
N VAL A 773 -13.79 -31.63 19.18
CA VAL A 773 -13.92 -32.55 18.03
C VAL A 773 -12.55 -33.03 17.54
N ASN A 774 -11.53 -32.17 17.51
CA ASN A 774 -10.16 -32.56 17.16
C ASN A 774 -9.55 -33.54 18.17
N SER A 775 -9.84 -33.37 19.46
CA SER A 775 -9.45 -34.33 20.50
C SER A 775 -10.09 -35.70 20.26
N LEU A 776 -11.35 -35.74 19.81
CA LEU A 776 -12.03 -36.98 19.44
C LEU A 776 -11.45 -37.60 18.16
N LEU A 777 -11.14 -36.79 17.14
CA LEU A 777 -10.47 -37.24 15.91
C LEU A 777 -9.07 -37.81 16.16
N GLY A 778 -8.40 -37.38 17.23
CA GLY A 778 -7.13 -38.00 17.67
C GLY A 778 -7.28 -39.45 18.14
N HIS A 779 -8.46 -39.82 18.66
CA HIS A 779 -8.77 -41.19 19.10
C HIS A 779 -9.49 -41.99 18.00
N TRP A 780 -10.27 -41.31 17.16
CA TRP A 780 -11.07 -41.89 16.06
C TRP A 780 -10.70 -41.22 14.74
N THR A 781 -9.51 -41.56 14.23
CA THR A 781 -8.97 -40.97 13.00
C THR A 781 -9.91 -41.20 11.81
N GLU A 782 -10.19 -40.14 11.05
CA GLU A 782 -11.01 -40.15 9.83
C GLU A 782 -12.51 -40.49 10.00
N HIS A 783 -13.08 -40.40 11.21
CA HIS A 783 -14.52 -40.64 11.38
C HIS A 783 -15.37 -39.64 10.54
N PRO A 784 -16.19 -40.09 9.56
CA PRO A 784 -16.83 -39.20 8.60
C PRO A 784 -17.70 -38.09 9.22
N ALA A 785 -18.43 -38.39 10.29
CA ALA A 785 -19.28 -37.39 10.97
C ALA A 785 -18.45 -36.30 11.66
N LEU A 786 -17.34 -36.67 12.30
CA LEU A 786 -16.47 -35.71 12.99
C LEU A 786 -15.72 -34.84 11.98
N VAL A 787 -15.28 -35.42 10.86
CA VAL A 787 -14.67 -34.68 9.74
C VAL A 787 -15.69 -33.70 9.14
N GLN A 788 -16.94 -34.12 8.91
CA GLN A 788 -17.99 -33.21 8.42
C GLN A 788 -18.26 -32.05 9.39
N ILE A 789 -18.29 -32.31 10.70
CA ILE A 789 -18.43 -31.26 11.72
C ILE A 789 -17.27 -30.27 11.63
N VAL A 790 -16.02 -30.75 11.50
CA VAL A 790 -14.86 -29.86 11.32
C VAL A 790 -14.97 -29.04 10.04
N VAL A 791 -15.36 -29.63 8.91
CA VAL A 791 -15.53 -28.92 7.63
C VAL A 791 -16.59 -27.82 7.74
N VAL A 792 -17.72 -28.10 8.40
CA VAL A 792 -18.76 -27.09 8.65
C VAL A 792 -18.23 -25.96 9.53
N ILE A 793 -17.51 -26.29 10.62
CA ILE A 793 -16.90 -25.27 11.49
C ILE A 793 -15.88 -24.42 10.72
N GLU A 794 -15.01 -25.04 9.92
CA GLU A 794 -14.02 -24.34 9.10
C GLU A 794 -14.67 -23.43 8.06
N ARG A 795 -15.80 -23.85 7.47
CA ARG A 795 -16.55 -23.02 6.53
C ARG A 795 -17.21 -21.83 7.21
N ILE A 796 -17.81 -22.02 8.39
CA ILE A 796 -18.37 -20.91 9.18
C ILE A 796 -17.25 -19.95 9.62
N GLN A 797 -16.12 -20.50 10.07
CA GLN A 797 -14.93 -19.71 10.42
C GLN A 797 -14.37 -18.94 9.24
N GLY A 798 -14.46 -19.49 8.02
CA GLY A 798 -14.05 -18.85 6.76
C GLY A 798 -14.99 -17.76 6.25
N PHE A 799 -16.19 -17.59 6.83
CA PHE A 799 -17.08 -16.50 6.43
C PHE A 799 -16.49 -15.14 6.84
N PRO A 800 -16.64 -14.09 6.01
CA PRO A 800 -16.27 -12.74 6.39
C PRO A 800 -17.10 -12.22 7.57
N LEU A 801 -16.49 -11.44 8.48
CA LEU A 801 -17.20 -10.70 9.55
C LEU A 801 -18.29 -9.76 9.03
N SER A 802 -18.19 -9.39 7.76
CA SER A 802 -19.15 -8.58 7.01
C SER A 802 -20.42 -9.30 6.60
N SER A 803 -20.51 -10.61 6.83
CA SER A 803 -21.67 -11.40 6.47
C SER A 803 -22.87 -11.07 7.38
N PRO A 804 -24.11 -11.07 6.85
CA PRO A 804 -25.29 -10.94 7.70
C PRO A 804 -25.42 -12.12 8.65
N LEU A 805 -26.04 -11.89 9.82
CA LEU A 805 -26.21 -12.91 10.85
C LEU A 805 -27.00 -14.12 10.35
N SER A 806 -27.97 -13.92 9.45
CA SER A 806 -28.77 -14.98 8.83
C SER A 806 -27.91 -16.05 8.12
N LYS A 807 -26.82 -15.65 7.46
CA LYS A 807 -25.90 -16.58 6.79
C LYS A 807 -25.16 -17.47 7.78
N ILE A 808 -24.66 -16.88 8.88
CA ILE A 808 -23.93 -17.62 9.92
C ILE A 808 -24.91 -18.49 10.72
N LEU A 809 -26.12 -17.98 10.98
CA LEU A 809 -27.19 -18.73 11.63
C LEU A 809 -27.53 -20.01 10.87
N ASN A 810 -27.64 -19.95 9.53
CA ASN A 810 -27.87 -21.15 8.71
C ASN A 810 -26.74 -22.18 8.90
N GLY A 811 -25.48 -21.71 8.89
CA GLY A 811 -24.33 -22.57 9.16
C GLY A 811 -24.38 -23.24 10.54
N LEU A 812 -24.79 -22.50 11.58
CA LEU A 812 -24.93 -23.04 12.94
C LEU A 812 -26.06 -24.07 13.06
N GLU A 813 -27.17 -23.90 12.32
CA GLU A 813 -28.27 -24.87 12.28
C GLU A 813 -27.84 -26.18 11.60
N ILE A 814 -27.08 -26.09 10.51
CA ILE A 814 -26.47 -27.25 9.85
C ILE A 814 -25.48 -27.93 10.79
N LEU A 815 -24.62 -27.16 11.47
CA LEU A 815 -23.67 -27.66 12.45
C LEU A 815 -24.37 -28.40 13.60
N LEU A 816 -25.46 -27.84 14.13
CA LEU A 816 -26.25 -28.44 15.18
C LEU A 816 -26.82 -29.80 14.73
N THR A 817 -27.42 -29.85 13.53
CA THR A 817 -28.01 -31.06 12.96
C THR A 817 -26.96 -32.17 12.80
N LYS A 818 -25.82 -31.88 12.15
CA LYS A 818 -24.74 -32.86 11.95
C LYS A 818 -24.11 -33.34 13.25
N SER A 819 -24.09 -32.48 14.26
CA SER A 819 -23.53 -32.81 15.57
C SER A 819 -24.50 -33.65 16.43
N GLN A 820 -25.81 -33.50 16.22
CA GLN A 820 -26.83 -34.38 16.80
C GLN A 820 -26.73 -35.81 16.22
N ASP A 821 -26.49 -35.95 14.91
CA ASP A 821 -26.26 -37.25 14.26
C ASP A 821 -25.09 -38.03 14.92
N TRP A 822 -24.05 -37.33 15.38
CA TRP A 822 -22.95 -37.94 16.14
C TRP A 822 -23.38 -38.31 17.57
N GLU A 823 -24.07 -37.39 18.27
CA GLU A 823 -24.47 -37.57 19.66
C GLU A 823 -25.44 -38.75 19.85
N GLU A 824 -26.31 -39.02 18.86
CA GLU A 824 -27.21 -40.18 18.87
C GLU A 824 -26.44 -41.52 18.87
N ASN A 825 -25.23 -41.54 18.31
CA ASN A 825 -24.42 -42.75 18.12
C ASN A 825 -23.22 -42.83 19.09
N ALA A 826 -22.92 -41.75 19.82
CA ALA A 826 -21.77 -41.64 20.72
C ALA A 826 -22.08 -42.14 22.14
N SER A 827 -21.06 -42.64 22.84
CA SER A 827 -21.17 -42.96 24.28
C SER A 827 -21.15 -41.69 25.13
N ASN A 828 -21.67 -41.79 26.37
CA ASN A 828 -21.70 -40.65 27.32
C ASN A 828 -20.31 -40.04 27.60
N GLU A 829 -19.23 -40.82 27.45
CA GLU A 829 -17.84 -40.35 27.64
C GLU A 829 -17.32 -39.53 26.46
N LEU A 830 -17.91 -39.69 25.27
CA LEU A 830 -17.54 -39.01 24.02
C LEU A 830 -18.57 -37.91 23.63
N SER A 831 -19.42 -37.52 24.57
CA SER A 831 -20.54 -36.59 24.36
C SER A 831 -20.07 -35.17 24.08
N LEU A 832 -20.72 -34.54 23.09
CA LEU A 832 -20.52 -33.15 22.71
C LEU A 832 -21.63 -32.22 23.24
N ARG A 833 -22.54 -32.73 24.10
CA ARG A 833 -23.75 -32.04 24.56
C ARG A 833 -23.53 -30.64 25.13
N LYS A 834 -22.46 -30.42 25.90
CA LYS A 834 -22.13 -29.09 26.45
C LYS A 834 -21.94 -28.04 25.34
N HIS A 835 -21.26 -28.41 24.27
CA HIS A 835 -21.02 -27.51 23.13
C HIS A 835 -22.30 -27.34 22.28
N LEU A 836 -23.12 -28.39 22.15
CA LEU A 836 -24.44 -28.31 21.51
C LEU A 836 -25.37 -27.34 22.23
N GLU A 837 -25.36 -27.34 23.57
CA GLU A 837 -26.15 -26.42 24.38
C GLU A 837 -25.72 -24.96 24.14
N GLU A 838 -24.41 -24.69 24.09
CA GLU A 838 -23.88 -23.34 23.79
C GLU A 838 -24.28 -22.86 22.39
N ILE A 839 -24.16 -23.71 21.36
CA ILE A 839 -24.62 -23.40 20.00
C ILE A 839 -26.13 -23.15 19.98
N THR A 840 -26.91 -23.99 20.67
CA THR A 840 -28.37 -23.86 20.74
C THR A 840 -28.78 -22.54 21.41
N GLN A 841 -28.11 -22.14 22.50
CA GLN A 841 -28.38 -20.85 23.15
C GLN A 841 -28.12 -19.68 22.20
N LEU A 842 -27.05 -19.74 21.41
CA LEU A 842 -26.70 -18.70 20.45
C LEU A 842 -27.73 -18.62 19.31
N ILE A 843 -28.19 -19.77 18.79
CA ILE A 843 -29.31 -19.84 17.82
C ILE A 843 -30.56 -19.19 18.41
N ILE A 844 -30.95 -19.53 19.65
CA ILE A 844 -32.13 -18.95 20.31
C ILE A 844 -31.99 -17.42 20.46
N GLN A 845 -30.82 -16.94 20.86
CA GLN A 845 -30.56 -15.49 20.99
C GLN A 845 -30.72 -14.78 19.64
N TRP A 846 -30.19 -15.34 18.56
CA TRP A 846 -30.26 -14.73 17.23
C TRP A 846 -31.67 -14.82 16.63
N ARG A 847 -32.42 -15.90 16.86
CA ARG A 847 -33.85 -15.99 16.51
C ARG A 847 -34.69 -14.96 17.27
N LYS A 848 -34.39 -14.71 18.55
CA LYS A 848 -35.03 -13.60 19.31
C LYS A 848 -34.69 -12.24 18.71
N LEU A 849 -33.44 -12.05 18.27
CA LEU A 849 -32.99 -10.82 17.61
C LEU A 849 -33.72 -10.62 16.28
N GLU A 850 -33.80 -11.66 15.43
CA GLU A 850 -34.58 -11.68 14.18
C GLU A 850 -36.04 -11.26 14.43
N LEU A 851 -36.69 -11.85 15.43
CA LEU A 851 -38.07 -11.51 15.82
C LEU A 851 -38.20 -10.09 16.39
N ASN A 852 -37.16 -9.54 17.03
CA ASN A 852 -37.14 -8.14 17.44
C ASN A 852 -37.05 -7.20 16.24
N CYS A 853 -36.37 -7.60 15.16
CA CYS A 853 -36.27 -6.82 13.92
C CYS A 853 -37.57 -6.77 13.12
N TRP A 854 -38.51 -7.69 13.33
CA TRP A 854 -39.81 -7.68 12.64
C TRP A 854 -40.61 -6.41 12.91
N SER A 855 -40.55 -5.87 14.14
CA SER A 855 -41.20 -4.58 14.45
C SER A 855 -40.57 -3.41 13.68
N LEU A 856 -39.29 -3.50 13.32
CA LEU A 856 -38.58 -2.51 12.51
C LEU A 856 -38.87 -2.68 11.00
N GLY A 857 -39.47 -3.80 10.59
CA GLY A 857 -39.81 -4.07 9.19
C GLY A 857 -40.77 -3.04 8.58
N LEU A 858 -41.68 -2.47 9.39
CA LEU A 858 -42.56 -1.39 8.97
C LEU A 858 -41.81 -0.08 8.76
N ASP A 859 -40.78 0.20 9.57
CA ASP A 859 -39.90 1.36 9.39
C ASP A 859 -39.05 1.22 8.13
N ASN A 860 -38.50 0.02 7.87
CA ASN A 860 -37.79 -0.29 6.62
C ASN A 860 -38.69 -0.10 5.39
N CYS A 861 -39.97 -0.49 5.48
CA CYS A 861 -40.94 -0.29 4.41
C CYS A 861 -41.18 1.19 4.15
N MET A 862 -41.32 1.99 5.22
CA MET A 862 -41.44 3.44 5.11
C MET A 862 -40.20 4.05 4.45
N GLU A 863 -39.00 3.63 4.85
CA GLU A 863 -37.74 4.10 4.27
C GLU A 863 -37.63 3.79 2.77
N ARG A 864 -38.14 2.64 2.30
CA ARG A 864 -38.22 2.35 0.85
C ARG A 864 -39.15 3.31 0.12
N HIS A 865 -40.30 3.65 0.69
CA HIS A 865 -41.17 4.67 0.10
C HIS A 865 -40.49 6.04 0.05
N VAL A 866 -39.70 6.39 1.08
CA VAL A 866 -38.86 7.60 1.05
C VAL A 866 -37.87 7.52 -0.12
N GLN A 867 -37.10 6.44 -0.24
CA GLN A 867 -36.12 6.25 -1.32
C GLN A 867 -36.78 6.32 -2.72
N LYS A 868 -37.96 5.72 -2.87
CA LYS A 868 -38.75 5.78 -4.12
C LYS A 868 -39.16 7.20 -4.45
N ALA A 869 -39.69 7.96 -3.48
CA ALA A 869 -40.03 9.37 -3.67
C ALA A 869 -38.80 10.22 -4.04
N MET A 870 -37.65 9.93 -3.41
CA MET A 870 -36.39 10.62 -3.68
C MET A 870 -35.86 10.40 -5.10
N SER A 871 -36.19 9.29 -5.77
CA SER A 871 -35.81 9.06 -7.17
C SER A 871 -36.26 10.18 -8.13
N HIS A 872 -37.36 10.87 -7.81
CA HIS A 872 -37.87 12.00 -8.59
C HIS A 872 -37.02 13.28 -8.47
N TRP A 873 -36.04 13.33 -7.57
CA TRP A 873 -35.17 14.49 -7.36
C TRP A 873 -34.45 14.92 -8.64
N PHE A 874 -33.93 13.98 -9.43
CA PHE A 874 -33.22 14.28 -10.68
C PHE A 874 -34.13 14.98 -11.69
N SER A 875 -35.35 14.46 -11.87
CA SER A 875 -36.35 15.06 -12.77
C SER A 875 -36.81 16.44 -12.30
N LEU A 876 -36.99 16.63 -10.98
CA LEU A 876 -37.35 17.93 -10.41
C LEU A 876 -36.22 18.96 -10.58
N TYR A 877 -34.96 18.56 -10.37
CA TYR A 877 -33.81 19.45 -10.55
C TYR A 877 -33.75 19.95 -12.00
N GLN A 878 -33.88 19.04 -12.97
CA GLN A 878 -33.90 19.40 -14.40
C GLN A 878 -35.05 20.33 -14.74
N LEU A 879 -36.24 20.06 -14.22
CA LEU A 879 -37.42 20.88 -14.44
C LEU A 879 -37.22 22.31 -13.92
N VAL A 880 -36.64 22.45 -12.73
CA VAL A 880 -36.31 23.74 -12.10
C VAL A 880 -35.22 24.47 -12.89
N GLU A 881 -34.10 23.84 -13.20
CA GLU A 881 -33.00 24.49 -13.93
C GLU A 881 -33.40 24.84 -15.37
N LYS A 882 -34.16 23.99 -16.07
CA LYS A 882 -34.67 24.28 -17.42
C LYS A 882 -35.53 25.54 -17.43
N TYR A 883 -36.46 25.67 -16.49
CA TYR A 883 -37.29 26.87 -16.36
C TYR A 883 -36.47 28.14 -16.09
N MET A 884 -35.39 28.02 -15.30
CA MET A 884 -34.51 29.14 -14.95
C MET A 884 -33.55 29.57 -16.08
N GLN A 885 -33.19 28.65 -16.99
CA GLN A 885 -32.25 28.90 -18.10
C GLN A 885 -32.92 29.46 -19.36
N GLU A 886 -34.21 29.23 -19.56
CA GLU A 886 -34.95 29.76 -20.70
C GLU A 886 -35.07 31.29 -20.62
N GLU A 887 -34.39 31.99 -21.55
CA GLU A 887 -34.48 33.44 -21.69
C GLU A 887 -35.89 33.88 -22.13
N GLN A 888 -36.18 35.17 -21.98
CA GLN A 888 -37.43 35.81 -22.41
C GLN A 888 -37.48 36.01 -23.93
N ASP A 889 -37.06 35.03 -24.75
CA ASP A 889 -37.27 35.11 -26.20
C ASP A 889 -38.76 34.90 -26.49
N GLN A 890 -39.46 36.02 -26.68
CA GLN A 890 -40.92 36.12 -26.80
C GLN A 890 -41.51 35.53 -28.10
N GLU A 891 -40.76 34.78 -28.92
CA GLU A 891 -41.26 34.33 -30.23
C GLU A 891 -41.05 32.84 -30.58
N SER A 892 -40.62 31.98 -29.65
CA SER A 892 -40.70 30.53 -29.85
C SER A 892 -41.82 29.92 -28.98
N SER A 893 -42.77 29.22 -29.60
CA SER A 893 -43.94 28.63 -28.89
C SER A 893 -43.61 27.43 -27.98
N ASP A 894 -42.33 27.07 -27.85
CA ASP A 894 -41.84 25.84 -27.20
C ASP A 894 -41.26 26.05 -25.78
N GLY A 895 -41.23 27.28 -25.25
CA GLY A 895 -40.76 27.56 -23.89
C GLY A 895 -41.70 27.06 -22.78
N LEU A 896 -41.14 26.58 -21.66
CA LEU A 896 -41.90 26.06 -20.52
C LEU A 896 -42.60 27.21 -19.77
N ARG A 897 -43.92 27.32 -19.93
CA ARG A 897 -44.76 28.30 -19.20
C ARG A 897 -44.88 27.94 -17.71
N ILE A 898 -44.99 28.98 -16.87
CA ILE A 898 -45.17 28.83 -15.41
C ILE A 898 -46.44 28.05 -15.04
N GLU A 899 -47.50 28.18 -15.84
CA GLU A 899 -48.76 27.44 -15.66
C GLU A 899 -48.56 25.93 -15.85
N THR A 900 -47.81 25.54 -16.89
CA THR A 900 -47.47 24.14 -17.16
C THR A 900 -46.61 23.58 -16.04
N LEU A 901 -45.60 24.33 -15.60
CA LEU A 901 -44.75 23.95 -14.47
C LEU A 901 -45.56 23.75 -13.18
N THR A 902 -46.47 24.67 -12.87
CA THR A 902 -47.33 24.59 -11.68
C THR A 902 -48.21 23.34 -11.73
N LYS A 903 -48.81 23.02 -12.89
CA LYS A 903 -49.61 21.80 -13.07
C LYS A 903 -48.78 20.53 -12.91
N THR A 904 -47.54 20.50 -13.42
CA THR A 904 -46.63 19.36 -13.24
C THR A 904 -46.25 19.15 -11.77
N LEU A 905 -45.91 20.22 -11.05
CA LEU A 905 -45.59 20.16 -9.61
C LEU A 905 -46.80 19.78 -8.76
N GLN A 906 -48.00 20.23 -9.14
CA GLN A 906 -49.25 19.80 -8.53
C GLN A 906 -49.48 18.29 -8.73
N ALA A 907 -49.39 17.82 -9.98
CA ALA A 907 -49.53 16.39 -10.30
C ALA A 907 -48.48 15.53 -9.57
N PHE A 908 -47.28 16.07 -9.35
CA PHE A 908 -46.23 15.39 -8.58
C PHE A 908 -46.63 15.13 -7.12
N ILE A 909 -47.33 16.04 -6.45
CA ILE A 909 -47.84 15.79 -5.09
C ILE A 909 -49.11 14.93 -5.11
N GLU A 910 -50.04 15.23 -6.02
CA GLU A 910 -51.34 14.54 -6.09
C GLU A 910 -51.23 13.07 -6.52
N SER A 911 -50.20 12.71 -7.29
CA SER A 911 -49.91 11.32 -7.67
C SER A 911 -49.15 10.53 -6.59
N SER A 912 -48.91 11.12 -5.42
CA SER A 912 -48.17 10.45 -4.35
C SER A 912 -49.02 9.43 -3.60
N SER A 913 -48.40 8.34 -3.19
CA SER A 913 -48.99 7.47 -2.16
C SER A 913 -48.90 8.14 -0.78
N VAL A 914 -49.71 7.69 0.17
CA VAL A 914 -49.72 8.19 1.55
C VAL A 914 -48.32 8.11 2.19
N GLY A 915 -47.55 7.06 1.89
CA GLY A 915 -46.17 6.87 2.38
C GLY A 915 -45.14 7.80 1.74
N GLU A 916 -45.37 8.24 0.49
CA GLU A 916 -44.46 9.12 -0.24
C GLU A 916 -44.76 10.61 -0.04
N PHE A 917 -45.98 10.95 0.41
CA PHE A 917 -46.47 12.32 0.50
C PHE A 917 -45.49 13.27 1.22
N HIS A 918 -45.02 12.89 2.41
CA HIS A 918 -44.11 13.71 3.20
C HIS A 918 -42.76 13.91 2.51
N SER A 919 -42.22 12.86 1.89
CA SER A 919 -40.96 12.90 1.15
C SER A 919 -41.06 13.79 -0.08
N ARG A 920 -42.18 13.72 -0.83
CA ARG A 920 -42.42 14.59 -1.99
C ARG A 920 -42.66 16.06 -1.57
N LEU A 921 -43.35 16.28 -0.46
CA LEU A 921 -43.55 17.61 0.12
C LEU A 921 -42.21 18.22 0.57
N ASP A 922 -41.35 17.43 1.21
CA ASP A 922 -39.99 17.81 1.58
C ASP A 922 -39.16 18.21 0.35
N LEU A 923 -39.26 17.48 -0.76
CA LEU A 923 -38.58 17.83 -2.01
C LEU A 923 -38.98 19.22 -2.53
N LEU A 924 -40.27 19.60 -2.44
CA LEU A 924 -40.70 20.95 -2.82
C LEU A 924 -40.02 22.04 -1.99
N LEU A 925 -39.89 21.82 -0.67
CA LEU A 925 -39.18 22.74 0.21
C LEU A 925 -37.69 22.81 -0.12
N VAL A 926 -37.06 21.65 -0.36
CA VAL A 926 -35.64 21.57 -0.77
C VAL A 926 -35.41 22.38 -2.04
N PHE A 927 -36.26 22.24 -3.06
CA PHE A 927 -36.12 23.01 -4.30
C PHE A 927 -36.49 24.49 -4.13
N HIS A 928 -37.42 24.85 -3.24
CA HIS A 928 -37.64 26.26 -2.88
C HIS A 928 -36.35 26.89 -2.32
N CYS A 929 -35.72 26.22 -1.36
CA CYS A 929 -34.46 26.66 -0.77
C CYS A 929 -33.30 26.65 -1.79
N HIS A 930 -33.28 25.72 -2.75
CA HIS A 930 -32.28 25.69 -3.82
C HIS A 930 -32.40 26.94 -4.68
N VAL A 931 -33.62 27.30 -5.09
CA VAL A 931 -33.89 28.50 -5.89
C VAL A 931 -33.50 29.78 -5.14
N LEU A 932 -33.70 29.84 -3.80
CA LEU A 932 -33.26 30.98 -2.98
C LEU A 932 -31.75 31.21 -3.10
N LEU A 933 -30.96 30.14 -3.05
CA LEU A 933 -29.49 30.17 -3.13
C LEU A 933 -28.96 30.47 -4.54
N THR A 934 -29.76 30.23 -5.58
CA THR A 934 -29.39 30.51 -6.97
C THR A 934 -29.18 32.02 -7.22
N PRO A 935 -28.21 32.43 -8.06
CA PRO A 935 -28.04 33.83 -8.47
C PRO A 935 -29.32 34.45 -9.05
N GLN A 936 -29.40 35.78 -9.07
CA GLN A 936 -30.58 36.49 -9.57
C GLN A 936 -30.83 36.18 -11.05
N ALA A 937 -32.07 35.80 -11.37
CA ALA A 937 -32.55 35.48 -12.71
C ALA A 937 -34.00 36.00 -12.86
N PRO A 938 -34.44 36.44 -14.05
CA PRO A 938 -35.74 37.10 -14.22
C PRO A 938 -36.94 36.23 -13.82
N ARG A 939 -36.81 34.90 -13.95
CA ARG A 939 -37.85 33.91 -13.59
C ARG A 939 -37.71 33.35 -12.17
N LYS A 940 -36.74 33.83 -11.37
CA LYS A 940 -36.44 33.30 -10.03
C LYS A 940 -37.58 33.54 -9.05
N ASP A 941 -38.05 34.78 -8.94
CA ASP A 941 -39.02 35.18 -7.91
C ASP A 941 -40.39 34.51 -8.12
N SER A 942 -40.80 34.35 -9.39
CA SER A 942 -42.03 33.66 -9.75
C SER A 942 -41.95 32.18 -9.36
N LEU A 943 -40.85 31.49 -9.68
CA LEU A 943 -40.64 30.09 -9.31
C LEU A 943 -40.57 29.89 -7.78
N CYS A 944 -39.83 30.78 -7.10
CA CYS A 944 -39.69 30.76 -5.65
C CYS A 944 -41.06 30.86 -4.97
N SER A 945 -41.91 31.77 -5.46
CA SER A 945 -43.28 31.98 -4.98
C SER A 945 -44.18 30.75 -5.21
N VAL A 946 -44.11 30.15 -6.40
CA VAL A 946 -44.89 28.93 -6.73
C VAL A 946 -44.53 27.77 -5.80
N LEU A 947 -43.24 27.46 -5.66
CA LEU A 947 -42.78 26.36 -4.79
C LEU A 947 -43.18 26.58 -3.32
N TRP A 948 -43.07 27.82 -2.83
CA TRP A 948 -43.45 28.18 -1.46
C TRP A 948 -44.95 27.99 -1.22
N ASN A 949 -45.77 28.51 -2.14
CA ASN A 949 -47.23 28.44 -2.03
C ASN A 949 -47.72 26.99 -2.13
N LEU A 950 -47.17 26.19 -3.05
CA LEU A 950 -47.49 24.77 -3.16
C LEU A 950 -47.10 24.00 -1.89
N TYR A 951 -45.91 24.22 -1.36
CA TYR A 951 -45.48 23.62 -0.09
C TYR A 951 -46.45 23.96 1.05
N HIS A 952 -46.80 25.24 1.23
CA HIS A 952 -47.69 25.66 2.30
C HIS A 952 -49.13 25.17 2.13
N TYR A 953 -49.65 25.11 0.91
CA TYR A 953 -50.97 24.57 0.63
C TYR A 953 -51.04 23.10 1.01
N TYR A 954 -50.10 22.27 0.52
CA TYR A 954 -50.12 20.83 0.78
C TYR A 954 -49.73 20.48 2.22
N LYS A 955 -48.88 21.27 2.87
CA LYS A 955 -48.49 21.07 4.28
C LYS A 955 -49.70 21.05 5.23
N GLN A 956 -50.80 21.72 4.89
CA GLN A 956 -52.04 21.72 5.68
C GLN A 956 -52.62 20.31 5.85
N PHE A 957 -52.39 19.41 4.88
CA PHE A 957 -52.90 18.04 4.90
C PHE A 957 -51.96 17.05 5.62
N SER A 958 -50.73 17.44 5.93
CA SER A 958 -49.73 16.56 6.56
C SER A 958 -50.21 15.91 7.88
N PRO A 959 -50.83 16.64 8.83
CA PRO A 959 -51.33 16.03 10.07
C PRO A 959 -52.39 14.94 9.84
N SER A 960 -53.29 15.16 8.87
CA SER A 960 -54.35 14.21 8.52
C SER A 960 -53.76 12.93 7.90
N ILE A 961 -52.75 13.09 7.05
CA ILE A 961 -52.05 11.97 6.40
C ILE A 961 -51.24 11.18 7.43
N LEU A 962 -50.55 11.83 8.37
CA LEU A 962 -49.88 11.15 9.49
C LEU A 962 -50.87 10.39 10.38
N ALA A 963 -52.03 10.99 10.67
CA ALA A 963 -53.10 10.31 11.41
C ALA A 963 -53.56 9.06 10.65
N LYS A 964 -53.69 9.12 9.32
CA LYS A 964 -54.06 7.95 8.53
C LYS A 964 -52.98 6.86 8.50
N ILE A 965 -51.70 7.24 8.38
CA ILE A 965 -50.58 6.29 8.45
C ILE A 965 -50.58 5.57 9.81
N THR A 966 -50.74 6.32 10.91
CA THR A 966 -50.77 5.73 12.25
C THR A 966 -51.99 4.84 12.47
N GLU A 967 -53.18 5.23 11.98
CA GLU A 967 -54.40 4.42 11.99
C GLU A 967 -54.18 3.07 11.29
N LEU A 968 -53.56 3.07 10.10
CA LEU A 968 -53.27 1.85 9.33
C LEU A 968 -52.12 1.02 9.91
N ARG A 969 -51.14 1.66 10.55
CA ARG A 969 -49.96 1.01 11.14
C ARG A 969 -50.28 0.27 12.43
N ASN A 970 -51.16 0.83 13.27
CA ASN A 970 -51.54 0.26 14.58
C ASN A 970 -52.05 -1.20 14.56
N PRO A 971 -52.98 -1.61 13.67
CA PRO A 971 -53.42 -3.01 13.61
C PRO A 971 -52.30 -3.95 13.19
N LEU A 972 -51.48 -3.56 12.21
CA LEU A 972 -50.34 -4.37 11.73
C LEU A 972 -49.29 -4.57 12.82
N GLU A 973 -48.98 -3.53 13.62
CA GLU A 973 -48.08 -3.68 14.75
C GLU A 973 -48.62 -4.63 15.82
N LYS A 974 -49.94 -4.65 16.04
CA LYS A 974 -50.57 -5.60 16.98
C LYS A 974 -50.45 -7.03 16.45
N GLU A 975 -50.73 -7.26 15.18
CA GLU A 975 -50.59 -8.58 14.55
C GLU A 975 -49.14 -9.07 14.58
N LEU A 976 -48.17 -8.21 14.25
CA LEU A 976 -46.74 -8.53 14.33
C LEU A 976 -46.31 -8.88 15.76
N LYS A 977 -46.81 -8.14 16.77
CA LYS A 977 -46.55 -8.45 18.18
C LYS A 977 -47.12 -9.81 18.57
N VAL A 978 -48.36 -10.12 18.20
CA VAL A 978 -48.99 -11.43 18.47
C VAL A 978 -48.22 -12.55 17.78
N SER A 979 -47.90 -12.39 16.49
CA SER A 979 -47.10 -13.36 15.72
C SER A 979 -45.73 -13.60 16.38
N LYS A 980 -45.04 -12.53 16.79
CA LYS A 980 -43.79 -12.59 17.56
C LYS A 980 -43.96 -13.36 18.86
N PHE A 981 -45.00 -13.08 19.65
CA PHE A 981 -45.26 -13.81 20.90
C PHE A 981 -45.52 -15.30 20.64
N THR A 982 -46.31 -15.65 19.63
CA THR A 982 -46.58 -17.05 19.29
C THR A 982 -45.33 -17.79 18.79
N LYS A 983 -44.45 -17.11 18.05
CA LYS A 983 -43.17 -17.69 17.59
C LYS A 983 -42.08 -17.72 18.65
N MET A 984 -42.14 -16.90 19.70
CA MET A 984 -41.24 -17.02 20.86
C MET A 984 -41.68 -18.09 21.86
N GLN A 985 -42.97 -18.45 21.86
CA GLN A 985 -43.52 -19.52 22.69
C GLN A 985 -43.34 -20.92 22.08
N LYS A 986 -43.34 -20.99 20.75
CA LYS A 986 -42.91 -22.18 19.99
C LYS A 986 -41.39 -22.21 19.95
#